data_AF-A0AAV1YHR1-F1
#
_entry.id   AF-A0AAV1YHR1-F1
#
_cell.length_a   1.000
_cell.length_b   1.000
_cell.length_c   1.000
_cell.angle_alpha   90.00
_cell.angle_beta   90.00
_cell.angle_gamma   90.00
#
_symmetry.space_group_name_H-M   'P 1'
#
loop_
_entity.id
_entity.type
_entity.pdbx_description
1 polymer ?
#
loop_
_entity_poly.entity_id
_entity_poly.type
_entity_poly.pdbx_seq_one_letter_code
_entity_poly.pdbx_strand_id
1 'polypeptide(L)'
;MASSHSHSIADIKVHKPFSSISPSCRFNASDVVLRFQGAKVLMVGAGGIGCELLKTLALSGFHDIHIIDMDTIEVSNLNRQFLFRQSHVGQSKAKVARDAVLKFRPDISITSYHANVKDPDFNVDFFKQFSVVLNGLDNLDARRHVNRLCLAADVPLVESGTTGFLGQVTVHVKGKTECYECQPKPAPKTYPVCTITSTPSKFVHCIVWAKDLLFAKLLGDKNQENDLNVRSSDAASSSENVDDVFERRKDEDIEQYGRKIFDHVFGYNIELALSNEETWKNRYRPKPIYSKDVLSEELAPQNGNVDKSHASDDELTISAMASLGMKNPQDIWSVNENSRIFLEALRLFFTKREKEVGNLCFDKDDQLAVEFVTAAANIRAASFGIPLHNLFEAKGIAGNIVHAVATTNAVIAGLIVIEAIKVLRNDIKSYRMTYCLEHPSRNMLLMPVEPFEPNKSCYVCSETPLSLEINTNRSKLKDLVEKIVKAKLGMSLPLIMNASSLLYEAGDVEDDMVAIYEANLEKVLAELPSPVTGGTMLTIEDYQQELKCNININHREEFDEEKEPDGMVLSGWTQPVSTPENKDKPIGNGASTSDATIAATESEKDDEIGIVSPLKKRKLPDDSDISKAAAETKNHKQLQVIDDEDDLVVLEGNLDGFKKRRL
;
A
#
# COMPACT_ATOMS: atom_id res chain seq x y z
N MET A 1 -43.20 -45.61 10.66
CA MET A 1 -43.47 -44.48 9.75
C MET A 1 -42.43 -43.43 10.09
N ALA A 2 -41.47 -43.02 9.26
CA ALA A 2 -41.36 -43.01 7.80
C ALA A 2 -39.98 -43.49 7.34
N SER A 3 -39.94 -44.01 6.11
CA SER A 3 -38.81 -44.62 5.43
C SER A 3 -38.01 -43.60 4.60
N SER A 4 -36.71 -43.88 4.52
CA SER A 4 -35.71 -43.29 3.62
C SER A 4 -36.09 -43.35 2.14
N HIS A 5 -35.98 -42.23 1.43
CA HIS A 5 -35.83 -42.21 -0.04
C HIS A 5 -34.73 -41.26 -0.47
N SER A 6 -33.73 -41.85 -1.14
CA SER A 6 -32.68 -41.22 -1.95
C SER A 6 -33.29 -40.63 -3.24
N HIS A 7 -32.99 -39.38 -3.56
CA HIS A 7 -33.25 -38.83 -4.89
C HIS A 7 -31.96 -38.38 -5.57
N SER A 8 -31.73 -38.99 -6.73
CA SER A 8 -30.74 -38.69 -7.77
C SER A 8 -30.89 -37.26 -8.29
N ILE A 9 -29.79 -36.50 -8.33
CA ILE A 9 -29.70 -35.22 -9.03
C ILE A 9 -29.44 -35.52 -10.51
N ALA A 10 -30.48 -35.47 -11.33
CA ALA A 10 -30.39 -35.46 -12.78
C ALA A 10 -31.19 -34.26 -13.33
N ASP A 11 -30.55 -33.53 -14.24
CA ASP A 11 -31.12 -32.58 -15.21
C ASP A 11 -31.83 -31.30 -14.70
N ILE A 12 -31.04 -30.26 -14.40
CA ILE A 12 -31.51 -28.87 -14.52
C ILE A 12 -31.17 -28.37 -15.93
N LYS A 13 -32.14 -28.51 -16.85
CA LYS A 13 -32.11 -27.82 -18.15
C LYS A 13 -32.30 -26.31 -17.93
N VAL A 14 -31.25 -25.53 -18.12
CA VAL A 14 -31.30 -24.06 -18.17
C VAL A 14 -31.89 -23.62 -19.51
N HIS A 15 -33.21 -23.51 -19.58
CA HIS A 15 -33.89 -22.78 -20.65
C HIS A 15 -35.11 -22.04 -20.13
N LYS A 16 -34.96 -20.73 -19.90
CA LYS A 16 -35.96 -19.72 -20.28
C LYS A 16 -35.26 -18.39 -20.65
N PRO A 17 -35.59 -17.79 -21.80
CA PRO A 17 -34.97 -16.55 -22.27
C PRO A 17 -35.58 -15.32 -21.57
N PHE A 18 -34.89 -14.19 -21.71
CA PHE A 18 -35.14 -12.82 -21.24
C PHE A 18 -36.51 -12.19 -21.64
N SER A 19 -37.63 -12.93 -21.61
CA SER A 19 -38.92 -12.46 -22.12
C SER A 19 -39.87 -11.84 -21.09
N SER A 20 -39.48 -11.70 -19.82
CA SER A 20 -40.36 -11.20 -18.74
C SER A 20 -40.06 -9.77 -18.26
N ILE A 21 -39.28 -8.99 -19.01
CA ILE A 21 -39.01 -7.57 -18.71
C ILE A 21 -40.09 -6.68 -19.35
N SER A 22 -40.52 -5.63 -18.65
CA SER A 22 -41.62 -4.74 -19.05
C SER A 22 -41.42 -4.12 -20.46
N PRO A 23 -42.51 -3.80 -21.19
CA PRO A 23 -42.43 -3.34 -22.58
C PRO A 23 -41.68 -2.01 -22.78
N SER A 24 -41.53 -1.19 -21.73
CA SER A 24 -40.80 0.09 -21.78
C SER A 24 -39.26 -0.08 -21.74
N CYS A 25 -38.76 -1.29 -21.50
CA CYS A 25 -37.33 -1.61 -21.46
C CYS A 25 -36.86 -2.47 -22.66
N ARG A 26 -37.69 -2.63 -23.70
CA ARG A 26 -37.29 -3.28 -24.95
C ARG A 26 -36.41 -2.36 -25.80
N PHE A 27 -35.20 -2.12 -25.33
CA PHE A 27 -34.08 -1.84 -26.24
C PHE A 27 -33.67 -3.17 -26.88
N ASN A 28 -33.24 -3.15 -28.15
CA ASN A 28 -32.84 -4.36 -28.88
C ASN A 28 -31.71 -5.09 -28.12
N ALA A 29 -32.07 -6.10 -27.32
CA ALA A 29 -31.11 -6.92 -26.58
C ALA A 29 -30.09 -7.57 -27.52
N SER A 30 -30.46 -7.81 -28.77
CA SER A 30 -29.60 -8.31 -29.84
C SER A 30 -28.42 -7.38 -30.14
N ASP A 31 -28.64 -6.08 -30.30
CA ASP A 31 -27.59 -5.13 -30.70
C ASP A 31 -26.58 -4.90 -29.57
N VAL A 32 -27.07 -4.94 -28.34
CA VAL A 32 -26.27 -4.85 -27.12
C VAL A 32 -25.43 -6.11 -26.92
N VAL A 33 -26.01 -7.30 -27.12
CA VAL A 33 -25.29 -8.58 -27.03
C VAL A 33 -24.20 -8.66 -28.12
N LEU A 34 -24.52 -8.27 -29.36
CA LEU A 34 -23.56 -8.25 -30.47
C LEU A 34 -22.37 -7.32 -30.20
N ARG A 35 -22.58 -6.18 -29.52
CA ARG A 35 -21.50 -5.25 -29.15
C ARG A 35 -20.50 -5.82 -28.16
N PHE A 36 -20.94 -6.59 -27.15
CA PHE A 36 -20.00 -7.20 -26.19
C PHE A 36 -19.33 -8.46 -26.75
N GLN A 37 -19.99 -9.15 -27.69
CA GLN A 37 -19.39 -10.28 -28.41
C GLN A 37 -18.24 -9.83 -29.33
N GLY A 38 -18.36 -8.67 -29.96
CA GLY A 38 -17.31 -8.09 -30.81
C GLY A 38 -16.27 -7.24 -30.07
N ALA A 39 -16.44 -6.98 -28.78
CA ALA A 39 -15.53 -6.14 -28.01
C ALA A 39 -14.28 -6.94 -27.60
N LYS A 40 -13.12 -6.34 -27.82
CA LYS A 40 -11.84 -6.84 -27.32
C LYS A 40 -11.51 -6.17 -26.00
N VAL A 41 -11.31 -6.95 -24.94
CA VAL A 41 -11.13 -6.43 -23.58
C VAL A 41 -9.76 -6.81 -23.03
N LEU A 42 -9.08 -5.86 -22.39
CA LEU A 42 -7.86 -6.13 -21.63
C LEU A 42 -8.16 -6.13 -20.14
N MET A 43 -7.76 -7.19 -19.45
CA MET A 43 -7.78 -7.30 -17.99
C MET A 43 -6.33 -7.31 -17.48
N VAL A 44 -5.99 -6.38 -16.60
CA VAL A 44 -4.64 -6.31 -16.01
C VAL A 44 -4.72 -6.75 -14.55
N GLY A 45 -4.06 -7.86 -14.23
CA GLY A 45 -4.09 -8.54 -12.94
C GLY A 45 -5.09 -9.68 -12.87
N ALA A 46 -4.63 -10.88 -12.54
CA ALA A 46 -5.36 -12.14 -12.39
C ALA A 46 -5.45 -12.61 -10.92
N GLY A 47 -5.33 -11.67 -9.97
CA GLY A 47 -5.46 -11.90 -8.53
C GLY A 47 -6.90 -12.11 -8.06
N GLY A 48 -7.23 -11.61 -6.86
CA GLY A 48 -8.54 -11.78 -6.22
C GLY A 48 -9.70 -11.24 -7.05
N ILE A 49 -9.65 -9.95 -7.40
CA ILE A 49 -10.63 -9.31 -8.30
C ILE A 49 -10.56 -9.96 -9.69
N GLY A 50 -9.35 -10.18 -10.21
CA GLY A 50 -9.12 -10.71 -11.55
C GLY A 50 -9.79 -12.06 -11.83
N CYS A 51 -9.70 -13.01 -10.89
CA CYS A 51 -10.38 -14.31 -11.03
C CYS A 51 -11.90 -14.17 -11.14
N GLU A 52 -12.50 -13.34 -10.28
CA GLU A 52 -13.94 -13.08 -10.27
C GLU A 52 -14.38 -12.31 -11.52
N LEU A 53 -13.56 -11.36 -11.97
CA LEU A 53 -13.78 -10.55 -13.15
C LEU A 53 -13.78 -11.40 -14.41
N LEU A 54 -12.77 -12.26 -14.60
CA LEU A 54 -12.68 -13.12 -15.78
C LEU A 54 -13.89 -14.06 -15.90
N LYS A 55 -14.30 -14.70 -14.80
CA LYS A 55 -15.52 -15.51 -14.75
C LYS A 55 -16.74 -14.67 -15.13
N THR A 56 -16.87 -13.48 -14.56
CA THR A 56 -18.04 -12.62 -14.78
C THR A 56 -18.11 -12.12 -16.22
N LEU A 57 -16.98 -11.76 -16.83
CA LEU A 57 -16.89 -11.40 -18.25
C LEU A 57 -17.33 -12.57 -19.15
N ALA A 58 -16.74 -13.75 -18.95
CA ALA A 58 -17.06 -14.95 -19.72
C ALA A 58 -18.54 -15.31 -19.64
N LEU A 59 -19.11 -15.31 -18.42
CA LEU A 59 -20.54 -15.60 -18.20
C LEU A 59 -21.47 -14.48 -18.71
N SER A 60 -20.99 -13.24 -18.81
CA SER A 60 -21.75 -12.11 -19.35
C SER A 60 -21.74 -12.03 -20.87
N GLY A 61 -20.96 -12.88 -21.55
CA GLY A 61 -20.95 -12.99 -23.01
C GLY A 61 -19.82 -12.24 -23.73
N PHE A 62 -18.79 -11.80 -23.01
CA PHE A 62 -17.55 -11.30 -23.63
C PHE A 62 -16.78 -12.46 -24.27
N HIS A 63 -16.31 -12.28 -25.51
CA HIS A 63 -15.67 -13.37 -26.27
C HIS A 63 -14.17 -13.20 -26.45
N ASP A 64 -13.64 -11.99 -26.62
CA ASP A 64 -12.20 -11.76 -26.83
C ASP A 64 -11.58 -11.03 -25.63
N ILE A 65 -10.92 -11.79 -24.77
CA ILE A 65 -10.38 -11.30 -23.49
C ILE A 65 -8.87 -11.53 -23.46
N HIS A 66 -8.12 -10.47 -23.18
CA HIS A 66 -6.68 -10.52 -22.95
C HIS A 66 -6.40 -10.35 -21.44
N ILE A 67 -5.50 -11.14 -20.87
CA ILE A 67 -5.15 -11.13 -19.45
C ILE A 67 -3.64 -10.96 -19.31
N ILE A 68 -3.19 -9.97 -18.55
CA ILE A 68 -1.77 -9.79 -18.19
C ILE A 68 -1.63 -9.95 -16.68
N ASP A 69 -0.72 -10.83 -16.24
CA ASP A 69 -0.31 -10.95 -14.84
C ASP A 69 1.14 -11.46 -14.78
N MET A 70 1.96 -10.88 -13.90
CA MET A 70 3.39 -11.22 -13.78
C MET A 70 3.67 -12.32 -12.74
N ASP A 71 2.69 -12.68 -11.93
CA ASP A 71 2.90 -13.56 -10.79
C ASP A 71 2.63 -15.03 -11.11
N THR A 72 3.23 -15.87 -10.26
CA THR A 72 2.87 -17.28 -10.12
C THR A 72 1.93 -17.50 -8.95
N ILE A 73 1.24 -18.65 -8.94
CA ILE A 73 0.25 -18.99 -7.92
C ILE A 73 0.93 -19.46 -6.64
N GLU A 74 0.50 -18.91 -5.52
CA GLU A 74 0.93 -19.34 -4.19
C GLU A 74 -0.20 -19.95 -3.37
N VAL A 75 0.15 -20.71 -2.33
CA VAL A 75 -0.83 -21.28 -1.39
C VAL A 75 -1.67 -20.19 -0.71
N SER A 76 -1.04 -19.07 -0.38
CA SER A 76 -1.67 -17.89 0.24
C SER A 76 -2.81 -17.30 -0.60
N ASN A 77 -2.86 -17.60 -1.91
CA ASN A 77 -3.82 -17.07 -2.85
C ASN A 77 -5.14 -17.87 -2.88
N LEU A 78 -5.10 -19.15 -2.50
CA LEU A 78 -6.18 -20.12 -2.74
C LEU A 78 -7.48 -19.84 -1.97
N ASN A 79 -7.41 -19.06 -0.88
CA ASN A 79 -8.59 -18.68 -0.10
C ASN A 79 -9.52 -17.68 -0.83
N ARG A 80 -9.03 -17.00 -1.87
CA ARG A 80 -9.76 -15.90 -2.54
C ARG A 80 -9.61 -15.85 -4.06
N GLN A 81 -8.73 -16.66 -4.64
CA GLN A 81 -8.51 -16.76 -6.08
C GLN A 81 -9.02 -18.11 -6.58
N PHE A 82 -10.36 -18.23 -6.66
CA PHE A 82 -11.06 -19.51 -6.78
C PHE A 82 -10.81 -20.27 -8.11
N LEU A 83 -10.16 -19.66 -9.11
CA LEU A 83 -9.74 -20.37 -10.33
C LEU A 83 -8.53 -21.27 -10.08
N PHE A 84 -7.82 -21.08 -8.97
CA PHE A 84 -6.58 -21.77 -8.65
C PHE A 84 -6.83 -22.95 -7.69
N ARG A 85 -5.93 -23.93 -7.72
CA ARG A 85 -5.97 -25.16 -6.92
C ARG A 85 -4.56 -25.42 -6.39
N GLN A 86 -4.44 -26.25 -5.35
CA GLN A 86 -3.15 -26.63 -4.80
C GLN A 86 -2.18 -27.19 -5.87
N SER A 87 -2.70 -27.95 -6.83
CA SER A 87 -1.91 -28.51 -7.95
C SER A 87 -1.37 -27.46 -8.94
N HIS A 88 -1.79 -26.20 -8.83
CA HIS A 88 -1.37 -25.11 -9.70
C HIS A 88 -0.29 -24.20 -9.07
N VAL A 89 0.10 -24.45 -7.82
CA VAL A 89 1.13 -23.65 -7.13
C VAL A 89 2.43 -23.65 -7.95
N GLY A 90 3.05 -22.47 -8.07
CA GLY A 90 4.24 -22.22 -8.89
C GLY A 90 3.96 -21.98 -10.38
N GLN A 91 2.72 -22.15 -10.86
CA GLN A 91 2.35 -21.88 -12.25
C GLN A 91 1.86 -20.43 -12.43
N SER A 92 1.92 -19.91 -13.65
CA SER A 92 1.43 -18.57 -14.00
C SER A 92 -0.06 -18.38 -13.68
N LYS A 93 -0.39 -17.28 -12.98
CA LYS A 93 -1.79 -16.91 -12.69
C LYS A 93 -2.59 -16.70 -13.97
N ALA A 94 -2.07 -15.92 -14.92
CA ALA A 94 -2.76 -15.61 -16.18
C ALA A 94 -3.11 -16.86 -16.99
N LYS A 95 -2.15 -17.78 -17.15
CA LYS A 95 -2.34 -19.03 -17.92
C LYS A 95 -3.34 -19.97 -17.25
N VAL A 96 -3.21 -20.20 -15.95
CA VAL A 96 -4.12 -21.11 -15.22
C VAL A 96 -5.53 -20.52 -15.16
N ALA A 97 -5.68 -19.20 -15.00
CA ALA A 97 -6.98 -18.54 -15.02
C ALA A 97 -7.70 -18.75 -16.35
N ARG A 98 -6.99 -18.54 -17.47
CA ARG A 98 -7.48 -18.88 -18.82
C ARG A 98 -7.95 -20.33 -18.91
N ASP A 99 -7.06 -21.27 -18.58
CA ASP A 99 -7.35 -22.70 -18.74
C ASP A 99 -8.53 -23.15 -17.85
N ALA A 100 -8.68 -22.55 -16.66
CA ALA A 100 -9.81 -22.80 -15.79
C ALA A 100 -11.14 -22.33 -16.39
N VAL A 101 -11.16 -21.15 -17.02
CA VAL A 101 -12.38 -20.60 -17.63
C VAL A 101 -12.77 -21.33 -18.92
N LEU A 102 -11.80 -21.69 -19.76
CA LEU A 102 -12.05 -22.43 -21.00
C LEU A 102 -12.66 -23.83 -20.76
N LYS A 103 -12.51 -24.40 -19.55
CA LYS A 103 -13.20 -25.65 -19.18
C LYS A 103 -14.72 -25.54 -19.15
N PHE A 104 -15.26 -24.37 -18.77
CA PHE A 104 -16.71 -24.16 -18.67
C PHE A 104 -17.26 -23.16 -19.69
N ARG A 105 -16.40 -22.40 -20.38
CA ARG A 105 -16.71 -21.59 -21.57
C ARG A 105 -15.66 -21.84 -22.68
N PRO A 106 -15.77 -22.96 -23.42
CA PRO A 106 -14.81 -23.31 -24.47
C PRO A 106 -14.98 -22.49 -25.77
N ASP A 107 -16.07 -21.72 -25.87
CA ASP A 107 -16.49 -20.98 -27.06
C ASP A 107 -15.88 -19.57 -27.17
N ILE A 108 -15.14 -19.12 -26.15
CA ILE A 108 -14.52 -17.79 -26.10
C ILE A 108 -13.01 -17.84 -26.34
N SER A 109 -12.45 -16.73 -26.79
CA SER A 109 -11.02 -16.50 -26.97
C SER A 109 -10.44 -15.80 -25.74
N ILE A 110 -9.45 -16.43 -25.11
CA ILE A 110 -8.72 -15.81 -24.00
C ILE A 110 -7.21 -15.89 -24.29
N THR A 111 -6.58 -14.72 -24.45
CA THR A 111 -5.13 -14.59 -24.60
C THR A 111 -4.49 -14.25 -23.27
N SER A 112 -3.59 -15.09 -22.77
CA SER A 112 -2.93 -14.91 -21.47
C SER A 112 -1.46 -14.55 -21.63
N TYR A 113 -1.00 -13.51 -20.95
CA TYR A 113 0.40 -13.08 -20.89
C TYR A 113 0.90 -13.25 -19.46
N HIS A 114 1.96 -14.04 -19.28
CA HIS A 114 2.72 -14.10 -18.03
C HIS A 114 3.85 -13.08 -18.14
N ALA A 115 3.57 -11.84 -17.79
CA ALA A 115 4.45 -10.71 -18.08
C ALA A 115 4.10 -9.51 -17.18
N ASN A 116 5.04 -8.58 -17.05
CA ASN A 116 4.79 -7.31 -16.38
C ASN A 116 4.11 -6.37 -17.37
N VAL A 117 3.01 -5.71 -16.99
CA VAL A 117 2.32 -4.75 -17.88
C VAL A 117 3.23 -3.58 -18.28
N LYS A 118 4.31 -3.34 -17.53
CA LYS A 118 5.34 -2.34 -17.83
C LYS A 118 6.39 -2.81 -18.86
N ASP A 119 6.30 -4.05 -19.33
CA ASP A 119 7.20 -4.56 -20.37
C ASP A 119 6.97 -3.77 -21.68
N PRO A 120 8.03 -3.44 -22.44
CA PRO A 120 7.93 -2.58 -23.63
C PRO A 120 6.97 -3.07 -24.73
N ASP A 121 6.69 -4.38 -24.75
CA ASP A 121 5.74 -5.00 -25.67
C ASP A 121 4.29 -4.51 -25.47
N PHE A 122 3.95 -4.00 -24.29
CA PHE A 122 2.62 -3.51 -23.93
C PHE A 122 2.50 -1.98 -24.09
N ASN A 123 2.94 -1.47 -25.23
CA ASN A 123 2.92 -0.04 -25.55
C ASN A 123 1.52 0.51 -25.93
N VAL A 124 1.45 1.78 -26.32
CA VAL A 124 0.20 2.45 -26.72
C VAL A 124 -0.53 1.72 -27.84
N ASP A 125 0.19 1.21 -28.85
CA ASP A 125 -0.44 0.53 -29.98
C ASP A 125 -1.03 -0.83 -29.57
N PHE A 126 -0.40 -1.51 -28.61
CA PHE A 126 -1.02 -2.64 -27.94
C PHE A 126 -2.31 -2.24 -27.23
N PHE A 127 -2.34 -1.12 -26.51
CA PHE A 127 -3.55 -0.68 -25.79
C PHE A 127 -4.69 -0.25 -26.73
N LYS A 128 -4.39 0.41 -27.86
CA LYS A 128 -5.37 0.87 -28.86
C LYS A 128 -6.25 -0.24 -29.46
N GLN A 129 -5.83 -1.51 -29.39
CA GLN A 129 -6.61 -2.62 -29.91
C GLN A 129 -7.85 -2.94 -29.05
N PHE A 130 -7.92 -2.44 -27.82
CA PHE A 130 -8.96 -2.79 -26.85
C PHE A 130 -10.07 -1.74 -26.82
N SER A 131 -11.30 -2.22 -26.62
CA SER A 131 -12.48 -1.36 -26.45
C SER A 131 -12.61 -0.80 -25.03
N VAL A 132 -12.03 -1.50 -24.04
CA VAL A 132 -11.97 -1.11 -22.63
C VAL A 132 -10.85 -1.89 -21.93
N VAL A 133 -10.17 -1.23 -20.99
CA VAL A 133 -9.19 -1.83 -20.08
C VAL A 133 -9.79 -1.93 -18.68
N LEU A 134 -9.57 -3.05 -17.99
CA LEU A 134 -10.13 -3.34 -16.67
C LEU A 134 -9.00 -3.67 -15.68
N ASN A 135 -8.84 -2.86 -14.65
CA ASN A 135 -7.80 -3.05 -13.63
C ASN A 135 -8.27 -3.93 -12.47
N GLY A 136 -7.49 -4.98 -12.21
CA GLY A 136 -7.53 -5.84 -11.02
C GLY A 136 -6.19 -5.86 -10.28
N LEU A 137 -5.44 -4.75 -10.36
CA LEU A 137 -4.11 -4.55 -9.79
C LEU A 137 -4.15 -4.21 -8.30
N ASP A 138 -3.04 -4.44 -7.58
CA ASP A 138 -2.89 -4.19 -6.14
C ASP A 138 -1.78 -3.17 -5.80
N ASN A 139 -0.96 -2.78 -6.77
CA ASN A 139 0.13 -1.84 -6.58
C ASN A 139 -0.11 -0.51 -7.30
N LEU A 140 0.34 0.58 -6.67
CA LEU A 140 0.10 1.95 -7.14
C LEU A 140 0.85 2.23 -8.46
N ASP A 141 2.08 1.73 -8.58
CA ASP A 141 2.95 1.98 -9.72
C ASP A 141 2.37 1.44 -11.04
N ALA A 142 1.96 0.17 -11.07
CA ALA A 142 1.33 -0.44 -12.24
C ALA A 142 -0.01 0.25 -12.58
N ARG A 143 -0.80 0.66 -11.57
CA ARG A 143 -2.04 1.40 -11.81
C ARG A 143 -1.78 2.75 -12.48
N ARG A 144 -0.75 3.49 -12.05
CA ARG A 144 -0.34 4.75 -12.69
C ARG A 144 0.11 4.52 -14.13
N HIS A 145 0.92 3.48 -14.37
CA HIS A 145 1.38 3.14 -15.70
C HIS A 145 0.21 2.80 -16.65
N VAL A 146 -0.71 1.92 -16.23
CA VAL A 146 -1.89 1.57 -17.02
C VAL A 146 -2.80 2.79 -17.26
N ASN A 147 -2.98 3.65 -16.25
CA ASN A 147 -3.72 4.91 -16.41
C ASN A 147 -3.14 5.78 -17.53
N ARG A 148 -1.81 5.99 -17.52
CA ARG A 148 -1.12 6.81 -18.53
C ARG A 148 -1.23 6.21 -19.93
N LEU A 149 -1.03 4.90 -20.08
CA LEU A 149 -1.22 4.20 -21.36
C LEU A 149 -2.65 4.28 -21.88
N CYS A 150 -3.66 4.16 -21.01
CA CYS A 150 -5.06 4.32 -21.40
C CYS A 150 -5.38 5.75 -21.89
N LEU A 151 -4.83 6.77 -21.22
CA LEU A 151 -4.94 8.16 -21.65
C LEU A 151 -4.21 8.43 -22.98
N ALA A 152 -3.04 7.82 -23.19
CA ALA A 152 -2.27 7.93 -24.43
C ALA A 152 -2.99 7.22 -25.60
N ALA A 153 -3.54 6.04 -25.35
CA ALA A 153 -4.28 5.24 -26.34
C ALA A 153 -5.71 5.72 -26.60
N ASP A 154 -6.23 6.64 -25.79
CA ASP A 154 -7.63 7.07 -25.76
C ASP A 154 -8.62 5.90 -25.56
N VAL A 155 -8.24 4.97 -24.67
CA VAL A 155 -9.04 3.79 -24.33
C VAL A 155 -9.62 3.97 -22.92
N PRO A 156 -10.95 3.78 -22.72
CA PRO A 156 -11.54 3.85 -21.39
C PRO A 156 -10.95 2.82 -20.42
N LEU A 157 -10.67 3.26 -19.19
CA LEU A 157 -10.18 2.42 -18.10
C LEU A 157 -11.25 2.29 -17.02
N VAL A 158 -11.58 1.06 -16.62
CA VAL A 158 -12.36 0.79 -15.40
C VAL A 158 -11.38 0.41 -14.30
N GLU A 159 -11.25 1.29 -13.30
CA GLU A 159 -10.36 1.10 -12.16
C GLU A 159 -11.14 0.56 -10.96
N SER A 160 -10.46 -0.25 -10.14
CA SER A 160 -11.09 -0.85 -8.97
C SER A 160 -10.11 -1.12 -7.83
N GLY A 161 -10.63 -1.28 -6.62
CA GLY A 161 -9.83 -1.67 -5.47
C GLY A 161 -10.68 -2.23 -4.34
N THR A 162 -10.04 -3.00 -3.46
CA THR A 162 -10.67 -3.65 -2.31
C THR A 162 -9.73 -3.62 -1.11
N THR A 163 -10.30 -3.40 0.07
CA THR A 163 -9.63 -3.56 1.37
C THR A 163 -10.64 -4.11 2.37
N GLY A 164 -10.49 -5.38 2.76
CA GLY A 164 -11.42 -6.06 3.67
C GLY A 164 -12.84 -6.12 3.08
N PHE A 165 -13.80 -5.50 3.78
CA PHE A 165 -15.20 -5.36 3.35
C PHE A 165 -15.46 -4.13 2.47
N LEU A 166 -14.47 -3.25 2.32
CA LEU A 166 -14.56 -2.04 1.53
C LEU A 166 -14.07 -2.27 0.11
N GLY A 167 -14.63 -1.52 -0.84
CA GLY A 167 -14.09 -1.46 -2.19
C GLY A 167 -14.69 -0.34 -3.02
N GLN A 168 -14.17 -0.17 -4.22
CA GLN A 168 -14.64 0.86 -5.14
C GLN A 168 -14.44 0.45 -6.60
N VAL A 169 -15.29 1.00 -7.48
CA VAL A 169 -15.15 0.95 -8.94
C VAL A 169 -15.37 2.34 -9.51
N THR A 170 -14.57 2.75 -10.48
CA THR A 170 -14.74 4.00 -11.21
C THR A 170 -14.32 3.86 -12.67
N VAL A 171 -14.79 4.77 -13.52
CA VAL A 171 -14.47 4.80 -14.95
C VAL A 171 -13.66 6.05 -15.24
N HIS A 172 -12.50 5.87 -15.88
CA HIS A 172 -11.62 6.91 -16.34
C HIS A 172 -11.69 7.01 -17.87
N VAL A 173 -12.11 8.17 -18.37
CA VAL A 173 -12.19 8.50 -19.80
C VAL A 173 -11.55 9.86 -20.05
N LYS A 174 -10.57 9.89 -20.94
CA LYS A 174 -9.81 11.10 -21.29
C LYS A 174 -10.73 12.27 -21.61
N GLY A 175 -10.46 13.42 -20.99
CA GLY A 175 -11.20 14.67 -21.20
C GLY A 175 -12.66 14.66 -20.72
N LYS A 176 -13.16 13.58 -20.11
CA LYS A 176 -14.55 13.46 -19.65
C LYS A 176 -14.67 13.23 -18.15
N THR A 177 -13.82 12.38 -17.60
CA THR A 177 -13.76 12.12 -16.15
C THR A 177 -12.35 12.36 -15.66
N GLU A 178 -12.18 12.49 -14.34
CA GLU A 178 -10.86 12.47 -13.73
C GLU A 178 -10.08 11.21 -14.14
N CYS A 179 -8.76 11.33 -14.24
CA CYS A 179 -7.88 10.16 -14.37
C CYS A 179 -7.51 9.62 -12.97
N TYR A 180 -6.85 8.47 -12.93
CA TYR A 180 -6.46 7.83 -11.66
C TYR A 180 -5.62 8.75 -10.75
N GLU A 181 -4.82 9.63 -11.36
CA GLU A 181 -3.83 10.50 -10.72
C GLU A 181 -4.32 11.94 -10.49
N CYS A 182 -5.60 12.24 -10.75
CA CYS A 182 -6.20 13.56 -10.44
C CYS A 182 -6.29 13.82 -8.94
N GLN A 183 -6.52 12.76 -8.17
CA GLN A 183 -6.57 12.81 -6.70
C GLN A 183 -5.31 12.17 -6.14
N PRO A 184 -4.62 12.85 -5.22
CA PRO A 184 -3.46 12.29 -4.55
C PRO A 184 -3.85 11.02 -3.80
N LYS A 185 -3.02 9.99 -3.96
CA LYS A 185 -3.15 8.77 -3.16
C LYS A 185 -2.28 8.94 -1.91
N PRO A 186 -2.71 8.44 -0.74
CA PRO A 186 -1.89 8.48 0.46
C PRO A 186 -0.51 7.88 0.17
N ALA A 187 0.56 8.63 0.47
CA ALA A 187 1.90 8.10 0.37
C ALA A 187 2.05 6.93 1.37
N PRO A 188 2.85 5.90 1.04
CA PRO A 188 3.26 4.91 2.03
C PRO A 188 3.82 5.62 3.26
N LYS A 189 3.48 5.14 4.46
CA LYS A 189 4.01 5.73 5.70
C LYS A 189 5.52 5.56 5.74
N THR A 190 6.26 6.66 5.63
CA THR A 190 7.71 6.71 5.83
C THR A 190 7.99 7.15 7.27
N TYR A 191 8.94 6.49 7.92
CA TYR A 191 9.35 6.82 9.28
C TYR A 191 10.71 7.51 9.24
N PRO A 192 10.96 8.56 10.05
CA PRO A 192 12.27 9.19 10.11
C PRO A 192 13.36 8.17 10.48
N VAL A 193 14.49 8.20 9.78
CA VAL A 193 15.61 7.26 9.99
C VAL A 193 16.03 7.22 11.46
N CYS A 194 16.13 8.37 12.14
CA CYS A 194 16.47 8.46 13.57
C CYS A 194 15.46 7.75 14.50
N THR A 195 14.18 7.66 14.09
CA THR A 195 13.16 6.90 14.82
C THR A 195 13.37 5.39 14.62
N ILE A 196 13.76 4.98 13.42
CA ILE A 196 14.02 3.58 13.08
C ILE A 196 15.32 3.09 13.73
N THR A 197 16.41 3.86 13.66
CA THR A 197 17.75 3.45 14.10
C THR A 197 17.97 3.66 15.60
N SER A 198 17.47 4.76 16.19
CA SER A 198 17.83 5.16 17.56
C SER A 198 16.68 5.10 18.56
N THR A 199 15.46 5.47 18.17
CA THR A 199 14.35 5.65 19.14
C THR A 199 13.01 5.04 18.69
N PRO A 200 12.95 3.72 18.42
CA PRO A 200 11.69 3.07 18.06
C PRO A 200 10.69 3.13 19.22
N SER A 201 9.40 3.29 18.90
CA SER A 201 8.31 3.40 19.86
C SER A 201 7.10 2.52 19.51
N LYS A 202 7.05 1.98 18.28
CA LYS A 202 6.01 1.09 17.78
C LYS A 202 6.66 -0.12 17.14
N PHE A 203 5.97 -1.26 17.17
CA PHE A 203 6.48 -2.51 16.61
C PHE A 203 6.81 -2.41 15.11
N VAL A 204 6.02 -1.63 14.35
CA VAL A 204 6.32 -1.33 12.94
C VAL A 204 7.70 -0.69 12.73
N HIS A 205 8.20 0.13 13.67
CA HIS A 205 9.56 0.69 13.56
C HIS A 205 10.63 -0.41 13.68
N CYS A 206 10.39 -1.41 14.53
CA CYS A 206 11.27 -2.58 14.68
C CYS A 206 11.24 -3.48 13.44
N ILE A 207 10.07 -3.64 12.81
CA ILE A 207 9.92 -4.38 11.56
C ILE A 207 10.64 -3.68 10.40
N VAL A 208 10.44 -2.37 10.23
CA VAL A 208 11.15 -1.57 9.22
C VAL A 208 12.66 -1.66 9.43
N TRP A 209 13.13 -1.52 10.67
CA TRP A 209 14.55 -1.70 10.98
C TRP A 209 15.07 -3.10 10.62
N ALA A 210 14.32 -4.16 10.96
CA ALA A 210 14.75 -5.53 10.73
C ALA A 210 14.76 -5.88 9.23
N LYS A 211 13.77 -5.39 8.48
CA LYS A 211 13.57 -5.65 7.05
C LYS A 211 14.48 -4.78 6.17
N ASP A 212 14.41 -3.47 6.35
CA ASP A 212 15.01 -2.52 5.41
C ASP A 212 16.48 -2.20 5.74
N LEU A 213 16.90 -2.41 7.00
CA LEU A 213 18.28 -2.17 7.42
C LEU A 213 19.03 -3.48 7.67
N LEU A 214 18.59 -4.28 8.65
CA LEU A 214 19.36 -5.46 9.06
C LEU A 214 19.39 -6.57 8.01
N PHE A 215 18.22 -6.97 7.49
CA PHE A 215 18.12 -8.01 6.44
C PHE A 215 18.86 -7.58 5.17
N ALA A 216 18.62 -6.34 4.71
CA ALA A 216 19.30 -5.79 3.54
C ALA A 216 20.83 -5.77 3.71
N LYS A 217 21.35 -5.38 4.89
CA LYS A 217 22.80 -5.36 5.15
C LYS A 217 23.44 -6.75 5.17
N LEU A 218 22.75 -7.74 5.75
CA LEU A 218 23.30 -9.08 5.93
C LEU A 218 23.14 -9.97 4.69
N LEU A 219 22.05 -9.79 3.95
CA LEU A 219 21.61 -10.73 2.91
C LEU A 219 21.38 -10.07 1.54
N GLY A 220 21.19 -8.75 1.47
CA GLY A 220 20.90 -8.00 0.25
C GLY A 220 22.13 -7.50 -0.51
N ASP A 221 21.91 -6.57 -1.45
CA ASP A 221 22.95 -6.03 -2.32
C ASP A 221 24.00 -5.24 -1.53
N LYS A 222 25.25 -5.69 -1.63
CA LYS A 222 26.40 -5.09 -0.93
C LYS A 222 26.74 -3.68 -1.41
N ASN A 223 26.29 -3.31 -2.61
CA ASN A 223 26.55 -1.98 -3.19
C ASN A 223 25.54 -0.92 -2.72
N GLN A 224 24.51 -1.32 -1.98
CA GLN A 224 23.46 -0.41 -1.52
C GLN A 224 23.88 0.29 -0.20
N GLU A 225 23.80 1.62 -0.16
CA GLU A 225 24.02 2.36 1.09
C GLU A 225 22.97 1.98 2.14
N ASN A 226 23.42 1.85 3.40
CA ASN A 226 22.57 1.38 4.50
C ASN A 226 22.86 2.13 5.81
N ASP A 227 21.81 2.67 6.41
CA ASP A 227 21.87 3.48 7.64
C ASP A 227 22.12 2.67 8.92
N LEU A 228 22.29 1.34 8.82
CA LEU A 228 22.71 0.50 9.94
C LEU A 228 24.18 0.77 10.36
N ASN A 229 24.97 1.42 9.49
CA ASN A 229 26.32 1.86 9.80
C ASN A 229 26.28 3.03 10.81
N VAL A 230 26.27 2.72 12.10
CA VAL A 230 26.54 3.72 13.13
C VAL A 230 28.01 4.13 12.98
N ARG A 231 28.28 5.20 12.22
CA ARG A 231 29.61 5.80 12.17
C ARG A 231 29.95 6.26 13.58
N SER A 232 30.89 5.58 14.23
CA SER A 232 31.59 6.13 15.39
C SER A 232 32.14 7.49 14.96
N SER A 233 31.78 8.54 15.69
CA SER A 233 32.18 9.91 15.42
C SER A 233 33.68 10.20 15.63
N ASP A 234 34.50 9.18 15.86
CA ASP A 234 35.95 9.32 16.10
C ASP A 234 36.80 9.05 14.85
N ALA A 235 36.35 9.49 13.67
CA ALA A 235 37.13 9.50 12.43
C ALA A 235 38.21 10.60 12.41
N ALA A 236 38.91 10.78 13.52
CA ALA A 236 40.13 11.56 13.65
C ALA A 236 41.28 10.67 14.17
N SER A 237 41.38 9.43 13.69
CA SER A 237 42.63 8.69 13.74
C SER A 237 42.71 7.69 12.59
N SER A 238 43.67 7.92 11.71
CA SER A 238 44.09 7.06 10.61
C SER A 238 44.63 5.73 11.14
N SER A 239 44.01 4.61 10.80
CA SER A 239 44.70 3.32 10.63
C SER A 239 43.87 2.37 9.76
N GLU A 240 44.61 1.50 9.06
CA GLU A 240 44.23 0.56 8.02
C GLU A 240 43.19 -0.49 8.47
N ASN A 241 42.31 -0.91 7.56
CA ASN A 241 41.35 -2.03 7.68
C ASN A 241 40.50 -2.08 8.95
N VAL A 242 39.43 -1.28 9.00
CA VAL A 242 38.32 -1.57 9.92
C VAL A 242 37.49 -2.70 9.30
N ASP A 243 37.64 -3.93 9.82
CA ASP A 243 36.81 -5.08 9.44
C ASP A 243 35.33 -4.71 9.64
N ASP A 244 34.53 -4.74 8.56
CA ASP A 244 33.08 -4.58 8.66
C ASP A 244 32.51 -5.77 9.46
N VAL A 245 31.96 -5.50 10.64
CA VAL A 245 31.40 -6.52 11.55
C VAL A 245 30.32 -7.36 10.87
N PHE A 246 29.63 -6.77 9.88
CA PHE A 246 28.58 -7.43 9.10
C PHE A 246 29.12 -8.36 8.02
N GLU A 247 30.42 -8.38 7.73
CA GLU A 247 31.02 -9.34 6.81
C GLU A 247 31.47 -10.62 7.52
N ARG A 248 31.11 -11.78 6.95
CA ARG A 248 31.59 -13.08 7.41
C ARG A 248 33.00 -13.30 6.88
N ARG A 249 33.95 -13.58 7.77
CA ARG A 249 35.32 -13.96 7.36
C ARG A 249 35.32 -15.38 6.78
N LYS A 250 36.23 -15.68 5.86
CA LYS A 250 36.27 -16.97 5.13
C LYS A 250 36.51 -18.18 6.05
N ASP A 251 37.17 -17.95 7.17
CA ASP A 251 37.54 -18.92 8.20
C ASP A 251 36.63 -18.88 9.44
N GLU A 252 35.64 -17.98 9.47
CA GLU A 252 34.72 -17.83 10.60
C GLU A 252 33.55 -18.80 10.49
N ASP A 253 33.33 -19.55 11.58
CA ASP A 253 32.19 -20.46 11.70
C ASP A 253 30.86 -19.69 11.68
N ILE A 254 29.83 -20.27 11.07
CA ILE A 254 28.54 -19.60 10.86
C ILE A 254 27.84 -19.31 12.19
N GLU A 255 27.95 -20.19 13.19
CA GLU A 255 27.34 -19.95 14.50
C GLU A 255 28.06 -18.83 15.26
N GLN A 256 29.40 -18.81 15.16
CA GLN A 256 30.22 -17.73 15.74
C GLN A 256 29.90 -16.39 15.09
N TYR A 257 29.81 -16.36 13.76
CA TYR A 257 29.39 -15.18 13.01
C TYR A 257 27.98 -14.74 13.43
N GLY A 258 27.02 -15.66 13.54
CA GLY A 258 25.67 -15.33 13.97
C GLY A 258 25.59 -14.73 15.38
N ARG A 259 26.35 -15.27 16.34
CA ARG A 259 26.46 -14.70 17.69
C ARG A 259 27.13 -13.33 17.69
N LYS A 260 28.19 -13.15 16.88
CA LYS A 260 28.86 -11.84 16.69
C LYS A 260 27.87 -10.79 16.20
N ILE A 261 27.06 -11.11 15.18
CA ILE A 261 26.01 -10.21 14.67
C ILE A 261 24.96 -9.95 15.75
N PHE A 262 24.49 -10.98 16.43
CA PHE A 262 23.50 -10.84 17.50
C PHE A 262 23.98 -9.86 18.58
N ASP A 263 25.17 -10.08 19.13
CA ASP A 263 25.75 -9.28 20.21
C ASP A 263 26.05 -7.85 19.75
N HIS A 264 26.51 -7.68 18.51
CA HIS A 264 26.71 -6.36 17.91
C HIS A 264 25.42 -5.56 17.83
N VAL A 265 24.38 -6.18 17.27
CA VAL A 265 23.17 -5.47 16.88
C VAL A 265 22.21 -5.26 18.06
N PHE A 266 22.07 -6.25 18.95
CA PHE A 266 21.15 -6.20 20.09
C PHE A 266 21.83 -5.86 21.42
N GLY A 267 23.16 -5.98 21.49
CA GLY A 267 23.97 -5.61 22.65
C GLY A 267 24.66 -4.27 22.44
N TYR A 268 25.79 -4.28 21.73
CA TYR A 268 26.69 -3.13 21.58
C TYR A 268 26.01 -1.89 20.99
N ASN A 269 25.20 -2.03 19.94
CA ASN A 269 24.48 -0.89 19.35
C ASN A 269 23.45 -0.28 20.32
N ILE A 270 22.87 -1.08 21.21
CA ILE A 270 21.95 -0.59 22.24
C ILE A 270 22.70 0.13 23.36
N GLU A 271 23.88 -0.35 23.75
CA GLU A 271 24.76 0.36 24.68
C GLU A 271 25.23 1.70 24.12
N LEU A 272 25.59 1.73 22.84
CA LEU A 272 25.96 2.97 22.16
C LEU A 272 24.79 3.95 22.14
N ALA A 273 23.56 3.47 21.88
CA ALA A 273 22.36 4.29 21.95
C ALA A 273 22.13 4.84 23.37
N LEU A 274 22.42 4.06 24.42
CA LEU A 274 22.29 4.48 25.83
C LEU A 274 23.26 5.59 26.24
N SER A 275 24.38 5.75 25.55
CA SER A 275 25.38 6.79 25.86
C SER A 275 24.85 8.22 25.69
N ASN A 276 23.79 8.39 24.87
CA ASN A 276 23.09 9.65 24.72
C ASN A 276 22.06 9.86 25.85
N GLU A 277 22.54 10.24 27.04
CA GLU A 277 21.73 10.36 28.25
C GLU A 277 20.54 11.32 28.10
N GLU A 278 20.65 12.37 27.28
CA GLU A 278 19.58 13.36 27.07
C GLU A 278 18.36 12.74 26.40
N THR A 279 18.58 11.83 25.45
CA THR A 279 17.51 11.14 24.71
C THR A 279 16.62 10.31 25.63
N TRP A 280 17.17 9.78 26.72
CA TRP A 280 16.49 8.83 27.61
C TRP A 280 15.98 9.43 28.92
N LYS A 281 15.99 10.76 29.08
CA LYS A 281 15.46 11.44 30.28
C LYS A 281 13.96 11.17 30.49
N ASN A 282 13.18 11.20 29.40
CA ASN A 282 11.73 11.08 29.42
C ASN A 282 11.21 9.87 28.59
N ARG A 283 12.09 8.90 28.30
CA ARG A 283 11.77 7.72 27.47
C ARG A 283 12.15 6.45 28.21
N TYR A 284 11.56 5.33 27.81
CA TYR A 284 12.01 4.02 28.27
C TYR A 284 13.48 3.83 27.88
N ARG A 285 14.32 3.49 28.86
CA ARG A 285 15.75 3.22 28.63
C ARG A 285 15.89 1.82 28.02
N PRO A 286 16.46 1.69 26.81
CA PRO A 286 16.57 0.40 26.19
C PRO A 286 17.54 -0.52 26.95
N LYS A 287 17.32 -1.83 26.85
CA LYS A 287 18.12 -2.85 27.51
C LYS A 287 18.93 -3.63 26.47
N PRO A 288 20.27 -3.64 26.56
CA PRO A 288 21.12 -4.50 25.74
C PRO A 288 20.75 -5.97 25.98
N ILE A 289 20.73 -6.76 24.92
CA ILE A 289 20.47 -8.20 24.97
C ILE A 289 21.64 -8.91 24.32
N TYR A 290 22.38 -9.69 25.10
CA TYR A 290 23.48 -10.51 24.62
C TYR A 290 23.07 -11.98 24.47
N SER A 291 23.66 -12.63 23.47
CA SER A 291 23.41 -14.02 23.12
C SER A 291 23.67 -14.96 24.31
N LYS A 292 24.71 -14.70 25.10
CA LYS A 292 25.06 -15.45 26.32
C LYS A 292 24.02 -15.38 27.43
N ASP A 293 23.28 -14.27 27.51
CA ASP A 293 22.32 -14.03 28.59
C ASP A 293 20.97 -14.70 28.30
N VAL A 294 20.70 -14.91 27.01
CA VAL A 294 19.42 -15.43 26.53
C VAL A 294 19.51 -16.90 26.11
N LEU A 295 20.65 -17.35 25.62
CA LEU A 295 20.88 -18.73 25.20
C LEU A 295 21.66 -19.47 26.29
N SER A 296 21.01 -20.40 26.99
CA SER A 296 21.67 -21.28 27.97
C SER A 296 22.73 -22.16 27.29
N GLU A 297 23.83 -22.46 27.97
CA GLU A 297 24.91 -23.35 27.49
C GLU A 297 24.47 -24.82 27.24
N GLU A 298 23.23 -25.19 27.57
CA GLU A 298 22.71 -26.53 27.27
C GLU A 298 22.28 -26.66 25.80
N LEU A 299 23.27 -26.77 24.91
CA LEU A 299 23.14 -27.69 23.78
C LEU A 299 23.20 -29.12 24.34
N ALA A 300 22.15 -29.55 25.04
CA ALA A 300 21.95 -30.97 25.25
C ALA A 300 21.76 -31.60 23.85
N PRO A 301 22.60 -32.55 23.42
CA PRO A 301 22.31 -33.30 22.21
C PRO A 301 21.02 -34.08 22.51
N GLN A 302 19.89 -33.63 21.95
CA GLN A 302 18.74 -34.51 21.83
C GLN A 302 19.13 -35.61 20.84
N ASN A 303 19.74 -36.66 21.39
CA ASN A 303 19.67 -38.00 20.83
C ASN A 303 18.18 -38.41 20.82
N GLY A 304 17.47 -37.93 19.82
CA GLY A 304 16.09 -38.28 19.51
C GLY A 304 16.06 -38.93 18.14
N ASN A 305 16.35 -40.23 18.13
CA ASN A 305 15.95 -41.22 17.13
C ASN A 305 15.54 -40.67 15.75
N VAL A 306 16.49 -40.64 14.81
CA VAL A 306 16.20 -40.50 13.38
C VAL A 306 15.52 -41.81 12.94
N ASP A 307 14.20 -41.90 13.14
CA ASP A 307 13.40 -42.84 12.39
C ASP A 307 13.47 -42.40 10.91
N LYS A 308 14.23 -43.19 10.15
CA LYS A 308 14.23 -43.20 8.70
C LYS A 308 12.82 -43.58 8.23
N SER A 309 11.95 -42.60 8.04
CA SER A 309 10.76 -42.76 7.22
C SER A 309 10.56 -41.54 6.33
N HIS A 310 10.89 -41.76 5.05
CA HIS A 310 10.59 -40.93 3.89
C HIS A 310 11.32 -39.59 3.78
N ALA A 311 12.58 -39.66 3.34
CA ALA A 311 13.12 -38.65 2.44
C ALA A 311 12.32 -38.71 1.12
N SER A 312 11.30 -37.88 1.01
CA SER A 312 10.92 -37.31 -0.28
C SER A 312 11.76 -36.04 -0.45
N ASP A 313 12.59 -36.00 -1.49
CA ASP A 313 13.17 -34.77 -2.06
C ASP A 313 12.04 -33.88 -2.57
N ASP A 314 11.26 -33.30 -1.66
CA ASP A 314 10.37 -32.19 -1.96
C ASP A 314 11.02 -30.92 -1.42
N GLU A 315 11.35 -30.02 -2.34
CA GLU A 315 11.87 -28.66 -2.20
C GLU A 315 10.89 -27.72 -1.44
N LEU A 316 10.20 -28.23 -0.43
CA LEU A 316 9.17 -27.52 0.33
C LEU A 316 9.81 -26.61 1.38
N THR A 317 9.88 -25.32 1.06
CA THR A 317 10.03 -24.15 1.95
C THR A 317 10.90 -24.34 3.19
N ILE A 318 12.18 -23.96 3.08
CA ILE A 318 13.13 -23.88 4.19
C ILE A 318 12.55 -23.01 5.32
N SER A 319 12.49 -23.54 6.55
CA SER A 319 11.94 -22.85 7.73
C SER A 319 12.79 -23.13 8.97
N ALA A 320 13.20 -22.06 9.67
CA ALA A 320 13.86 -22.11 10.96
C ALA A 320 12.89 -22.53 12.07
N MET A 321 11.64 -22.05 12.02
CA MET A 321 10.59 -22.44 12.97
C MET A 321 10.36 -23.97 12.95
N ALA A 322 10.25 -24.56 11.76
CA ALA A 322 10.11 -26.00 11.59
C ALA A 322 11.36 -26.77 12.05
N SER A 323 12.55 -26.24 11.75
CA SER A 323 13.84 -26.84 12.16
C SER A 323 14.00 -26.88 13.69
N LEU A 324 13.43 -25.92 14.41
CA LEU A 324 13.43 -25.86 15.87
C LEU A 324 12.23 -26.56 16.52
N GLY A 325 11.38 -27.24 15.75
CA GLY A 325 10.21 -27.98 16.24
C GLY A 325 9.05 -27.11 16.72
N MET A 326 9.04 -25.82 16.37
CA MET A 326 7.98 -24.88 16.71
C MET A 326 6.84 -25.02 15.69
N LYS A 327 5.59 -25.09 16.17
CA LYS A 327 4.46 -25.55 15.34
C LYS A 327 3.41 -24.49 15.04
N ASN A 328 3.22 -23.49 15.90
CA ASN A 328 2.14 -22.51 15.75
C ASN A 328 2.68 -21.10 15.42
N PRO A 329 2.43 -20.58 14.21
CA PRO A 329 2.79 -19.21 13.81
C PRO A 329 2.08 -18.10 14.60
N GLN A 330 0.98 -18.41 15.30
CA GLN A 330 0.21 -17.43 16.06
C GLN A 330 0.69 -17.30 17.51
N ASP A 331 1.60 -18.17 17.96
CA ASP A 331 2.19 -18.04 19.28
C ASP A 331 3.18 -16.86 19.29
N ILE A 332 3.12 -16.05 20.34
CA ILE A 332 4.10 -14.98 20.55
C ILE A 332 5.37 -15.63 21.12
N TRP A 333 6.44 -15.62 20.33
CA TRP A 333 7.73 -16.15 20.74
C TRP A 333 8.34 -15.31 21.87
N SER A 334 8.86 -15.97 22.89
CA SER A 334 9.68 -15.34 23.93
C SER A 334 11.00 -14.80 23.36
N VAL A 335 11.70 -13.94 24.10
CA VAL A 335 13.02 -13.42 23.68
C VAL A 335 13.99 -14.58 23.40
N ASN A 336 13.97 -15.64 24.20
CA ASN A 336 14.78 -16.83 24.00
C ASN A 336 14.45 -17.58 22.69
N GLU A 337 13.18 -17.74 22.38
CA GLU A 337 12.74 -18.39 21.14
C GLU A 337 13.07 -17.54 19.91
N ASN A 338 12.81 -16.23 19.96
CA ASN A 338 13.22 -15.33 18.87
C ASN A 338 14.74 -15.37 18.65
N SER A 339 15.56 -15.40 19.71
CA SER A 339 17.01 -15.52 19.57
C SER A 339 17.44 -16.82 18.89
N ARG A 340 16.77 -17.95 19.19
CA ARG A 340 17.04 -19.23 18.52
C ARG A 340 16.64 -19.18 17.05
N ILE A 341 15.46 -18.64 16.73
CA ILE A 341 14.97 -18.51 15.36
C ILE A 341 15.88 -17.59 14.55
N PHE A 342 16.31 -16.46 15.11
CA PHE A 342 17.22 -15.52 14.45
C PHE A 342 18.53 -16.21 14.03
N LEU A 343 19.17 -16.93 14.94
CA LEU A 343 20.43 -17.63 14.67
C LEU A 343 20.23 -18.78 13.68
N GLU A 344 19.16 -19.56 13.83
CA GLU A 344 18.87 -20.68 12.94
C GLU A 344 18.51 -20.20 11.53
N ALA A 345 17.74 -19.12 11.40
CA ALA A 345 17.42 -18.54 10.10
C ALA A 345 18.69 -18.04 9.39
N LEU A 346 19.56 -17.34 10.11
CA LEU A 346 20.86 -16.91 9.59
C LEU A 346 21.72 -18.12 9.15
N ARG A 347 21.78 -19.17 9.96
CA ARG A 347 22.48 -20.41 9.62
C ARG A 347 21.93 -21.05 8.36
N LEU A 348 20.60 -21.12 8.20
CA LEU A 348 19.94 -21.68 7.02
C LEU A 348 20.21 -20.84 5.76
N PHE A 349 20.24 -19.51 5.84
CA PHE A 349 20.64 -18.66 4.70
C PHE A 349 22.05 -19.00 4.23
N PHE A 350 23.03 -19.07 5.14
CA PHE A 350 24.43 -19.35 4.76
C PHE A 350 24.73 -20.81 4.44
N THR A 351 23.92 -21.78 4.88
CA THR A 351 24.16 -23.21 4.60
C THR A 351 23.33 -23.75 3.45
N LYS A 352 22.13 -23.21 3.21
CA LYS A 352 21.20 -23.70 2.17
C LYS A 352 21.03 -22.73 1.01
N ARG A 353 21.21 -21.42 1.23
CA ARG A 353 20.97 -20.35 0.24
C ARG A 353 22.18 -19.45 0.02
N GLU A 354 23.40 -19.97 0.22
CA GLU A 354 24.64 -19.19 0.15
C GLU A 354 24.81 -18.43 -1.19
N LYS A 355 24.32 -19.01 -2.29
CA LYS A 355 24.39 -18.40 -3.63
C LYS A 355 23.50 -17.18 -3.81
N GLU A 356 22.46 -17.05 -2.99
CA GLU A 356 21.49 -15.95 -3.06
C GLU A 356 21.93 -14.77 -2.18
N VAL A 357 22.71 -15.04 -1.13
CA VAL A 357 23.26 -14.01 -0.23
C VAL A 357 24.08 -13.00 -1.02
N GLY A 358 23.77 -11.72 -0.82
CA GLY A 358 24.34 -10.61 -1.60
C GLY A 358 23.41 -10.07 -2.68
N ASN A 359 22.26 -10.73 -2.94
CA ASN A 359 21.26 -10.29 -3.91
C ASN A 359 19.82 -10.49 -3.41
N LEU A 360 19.61 -10.81 -2.12
CA LEU A 360 18.27 -11.05 -1.57
C LEU A 360 17.53 -9.74 -1.29
N CYS A 361 16.33 -9.61 -1.82
CA CYS A 361 15.33 -8.66 -1.33
C CYS A 361 14.34 -9.38 -0.40
N PHE A 362 13.80 -8.66 0.59
CA PHE A 362 12.76 -9.24 1.43
C PHE A 362 11.51 -9.57 0.60
N ASP A 363 11.06 -10.82 0.71
CA ASP A 363 9.78 -11.28 0.18
C ASP A 363 8.90 -11.76 1.34
N LYS A 364 7.65 -11.30 1.38
CA LYS A 364 6.68 -11.69 2.40
C LYS A 364 6.25 -13.16 2.26
N ASP A 365 6.44 -13.76 1.10
CA ASP A 365 6.08 -15.15 0.81
C ASP A 365 7.29 -16.11 0.96
N ASP A 366 8.48 -15.57 1.20
CA ASP A 366 9.66 -16.30 1.68
C ASP A 366 9.57 -16.53 3.20
N GLN A 367 9.24 -17.77 3.57
CA GLN A 367 9.06 -18.18 4.96
C GLN A 367 10.30 -17.90 5.83
N LEU A 368 11.50 -18.15 5.31
CA LEU A 368 12.75 -17.97 6.07
C LEU A 368 13.05 -16.48 6.30
N ALA A 369 12.79 -15.64 5.29
CA ALA A 369 12.95 -14.19 5.40
C ALA A 369 11.97 -13.58 6.41
N VAL A 370 10.72 -14.01 6.40
CA VAL A 370 9.69 -13.56 7.36
C VAL A 370 10.03 -13.99 8.79
N GLU A 371 10.51 -15.22 8.99
CA GLU A 371 10.95 -15.71 10.29
C GLU A 371 12.14 -14.91 10.82
N PHE A 372 13.14 -14.61 9.97
CA PHE A 372 14.28 -13.77 10.32
C PHE A 372 13.84 -12.36 10.75
N VAL A 373 13.03 -11.70 9.92
CA VAL A 373 12.56 -10.31 10.19
C VAL A 373 11.73 -10.27 11.47
N THR A 374 10.84 -11.24 11.68
CA THR A 374 10.02 -11.33 12.89
C THR A 374 10.88 -11.49 14.14
N ALA A 375 11.83 -12.43 14.11
CA ALA A 375 12.72 -12.69 15.23
C ALA A 375 13.54 -11.44 15.58
N ALA A 376 14.18 -10.83 14.57
CA ALA A 376 14.97 -9.62 14.76
C ALA A 376 14.14 -8.43 15.29
N ALA A 377 12.92 -8.23 14.76
CA ALA A 377 12.03 -7.17 15.19
C ALA A 377 11.56 -7.37 16.64
N ASN A 378 11.22 -8.61 17.05
CA ASN A 378 10.82 -8.93 18.40
C ASN A 378 11.97 -8.78 19.41
N ILE A 379 13.20 -9.21 19.09
CA ILE A 379 14.35 -9.00 19.97
C ILE A 379 14.58 -7.50 20.19
N ARG A 380 14.53 -6.71 19.11
CA ARG A 380 14.62 -5.25 19.20
C ARG A 380 13.47 -4.66 20.00
N ALA A 381 12.23 -5.09 19.77
CA ALA A 381 11.07 -4.62 20.51
C ALA A 381 11.23 -4.85 22.02
N ALA A 382 11.73 -6.03 22.42
CA ALA A 382 12.05 -6.35 23.81
C ALA A 382 13.08 -5.37 24.40
N SER A 383 14.16 -5.04 23.67
CA SER A 383 15.15 -4.06 24.11
C SER A 383 14.53 -2.70 24.43
N PHE A 384 13.54 -2.24 23.66
CA PHE A 384 12.90 -0.92 23.83
C PHE A 384 11.61 -0.94 24.66
N GLY A 385 11.24 -2.08 25.26
CA GLY A 385 10.01 -2.21 26.05
C GLY A 385 8.73 -2.16 25.21
N ILE A 386 8.80 -2.53 23.94
CA ILE A 386 7.67 -2.58 23.00
C ILE A 386 7.06 -3.99 23.03
N PRO A 387 5.72 -4.13 23.00
CA PRO A 387 5.06 -5.44 22.95
C PRO A 387 5.51 -6.29 21.74
N LEU A 388 5.75 -7.58 22.02
CA LEU A 388 6.09 -8.58 21.01
C LEU A 388 4.86 -8.97 20.19
N HIS A 389 5.07 -9.37 18.95
CA HIS A 389 4.01 -9.82 18.05
C HIS A 389 4.32 -11.24 17.55
N ASN A 390 3.26 -11.97 17.19
CA ASN A 390 3.43 -13.29 16.59
C ASN A 390 3.89 -13.20 15.11
N LEU A 391 4.28 -14.33 14.53
CA LEU A 391 4.77 -14.41 13.15
C LEU A 391 3.74 -13.93 12.12
N PHE A 392 2.46 -14.19 12.37
CA PHE A 392 1.38 -13.79 11.46
C PHE A 392 1.19 -12.26 11.42
N GLU A 393 1.16 -11.61 12.58
CA GLU A 393 1.06 -10.15 12.71
C GLU A 393 2.30 -9.46 12.12
N ALA A 394 3.49 -9.97 12.43
CA ALA A 394 4.75 -9.46 11.91
C ALA A 394 4.82 -9.58 10.37
N LYS A 395 4.39 -10.71 9.80
CA LYS A 395 4.26 -10.89 8.34
C LYS A 395 3.29 -9.86 7.73
N GLY A 396 2.16 -9.62 8.39
CA GLY A 396 1.17 -8.62 7.99
C GLY A 396 1.75 -7.22 7.89
N ILE A 397 2.50 -6.79 8.92
CA ILE A 397 3.14 -5.48 8.98
C ILE A 397 4.29 -5.39 7.97
N ALA A 398 5.17 -6.39 7.93
CA ALA A 398 6.36 -6.38 7.06
C ALA A 398 6.00 -6.38 5.57
N GLY A 399 4.98 -7.16 5.20
CA GLY A 399 4.48 -7.31 3.84
C GLY A 399 3.39 -6.31 3.45
N ASN A 400 3.02 -5.36 4.33
CA ASN A 400 1.90 -4.43 4.13
C ASN A 400 0.61 -5.15 3.66
N ILE A 401 0.26 -6.26 4.30
CA ILE A 401 -0.82 -7.15 3.83
C ILE A 401 -2.16 -6.44 3.95
N VAL A 402 -2.78 -6.19 2.80
CA VAL A 402 -4.17 -5.73 2.71
C VAL A 402 -5.10 -6.92 2.87
N HIS A 403 -5.99 -6.88 3.87
CA HIS A 403 -7.02 -7.89 4.04
C HIS A 403 -7.86 -8.02 2.77
N ALA A 404 -8.07 -9.25 2.32
CA ALA A 404 -8.80 -9.52 1.09
C ALA A 404 -9.85 -10.59 1.35
N VAL A 405 -11.11 -10.24 1.04
CA VAL A 405 -12.28 -11.10 1.24
C VAL A 405 -12.85 -11.48 -0.11
N ALA A 406 -13.04 -12.78 -0.35
CA ALA A 406 -13.50 -13.29 -1.64
C ALA A 406 -14.85 -12.69 -2.08
N THR A 407 -15.79 -12.48 -1.14
CA THR A 407 -17.09 -11.88 -1.42
C THR A 407 -16.98 -10.42 -1.86
N THR A 408 -16.09 -9.63 -1.24
CA THR A 408 -15.85 -8.24 -1.65
C THR A 408 -15.28 -8.21 -3.07
N ASN A 409 -14.31 -9.07 -3.39
CA ASN A 409 -13.77 -9.20 -4.75
C ASN A 409 -14.86 -9.54 -5.77
N ALA A 410 -15.78 -10.45 -5.44
CA ALA A 410 -16.89 -10.82 -6.31
C ALA A 410 -17.88 -9.67 -6.55
N VAL A 411 -18.20 -8.89 -5.51
CA VAL A 411 -19.05 -7.69 -5.63
C VAL A 411 -18.40 -6.66 -6.54
N ILE A 412 -17.11 -6.35 -6.31
CA ILE A 412 -16.36 -5.38 -7.11
C ILE A 412 -16.22 -5.85 -8.56
N ALA A 413 -15.91 -7.13 -8.81
CA ALA A 413 -15.86 -7.69 -10.16
C ALA A 413 -17.18 -7.56 -10.91
N GLY A 414 -18.31 -7.78 -10.25
CA GLY A 414 -19.64 -7.55 -10.82
C GLY A 414 -19.87 -6.09 -11.22
N LEU A 415 -19.47 -5.15 -10.35
CA LEU A 415 -19.57 -3.72 -10.63
C LEU A 415 -18.67 -3.29 -11.80
N ILE A 416 -17.45 -3.85 -11.91
CA ILE A 416 -16.55 -3.59 -13.06
C ILE A 416 -17.24 -3.97 -14.37
N VAL A 417 -17.86 -5.15 -14.45
CA VAL A 417 -18.54 -5.60 -15.67
C VAL A 417 -19.75 -4.73 -16.01
N ILE A 418 -20.49 -4.25 -14.99
CA ILE A 418 -21.60 -3.31 -15.18
C ILE A 418 -21.09 -2.00 -15.80
N GLU A 419 -20.00 -1.43 -15.29
CA GLU A 419 -19.41 -0.20 -15.85
C GLU A 419 -18.82 -0.45 -17.25
N ALA A 420 -18.14 -1.56 -17.49
CA ALA A 420 -17.63 -1.94 -18.81
C ALA A 420 -18.76 -2.04 -19.86
N ILE A 421 -19.91 -2.59 -19.48
CA ILE A 421 -21.11 -2.63 -20.33
C ILE A 421 -21.60 -1.23 -20.68
N LYS A 422 -21.61 -0.29 -19.72
CA LYS A 422 -21.99 1.10 -19.98
C LYS A 422 -21.00 1.79 -20.90
N VAL A 423 -19.70 1.52 -20.72
CA VAL A 423 -18.62 2.01 -21.58
C VAL A 423 -18.83 1.58 -23.04
N LEU A 424 -19.09 0.29 -23.27
CA LEU A 424 -19.31 -0.25 -24.61
C LEU A 424 -20.65 0.20 -25.25
N ARG A 425 -21.59 0.66 -24.44
CA ARG A 425 -22.81 1.36 -24.89
C ARG A 425 -22.56 2.83 -25.18
N ASN A 426 -21.40 3.38 -24.83
CA ASN A 426 -21.09 4.81 -24.84
C ASN A 426 -22.09 5.63 -24.00
N ASP A 427 -22.56 5.05 -22.89
CA ASP A 427 -23.57 5.65 -22.01
C ASP A 427 -22.92 6.42 -20.86
N ILE A 428 -22.23 7.50 -21.22
CA ILE A 428 -21.39 8.30 -20.32
C ILE A 428 -22.19 8.86 -19.13
N LYS A 429 -23.46 9.22 -19.34
CA LYS A 429 -24.32 9.80 -18.30
C LYS A 429 -24.65 8.81 -17.18
N SER A 430 -24.54 7.52 -17.46
CA SER A 430 -24.84 6.43 -16.52
C SER A 430 -23.62 5.92 -15.76
N TYR A 431 -22.41 6.43 -16.06
CA TYR A 431 -21.20 6.06 -15.33
C TYR A 431 -21.33 6.48 -13.87
N ARG A 432 -20.87 5.61 -12.95
CA ARG A 432 -20.87 5.91 -11.53
C ARG A 432 -19.55 5.48 -10.93
N MET A 433 -19.01 6.31 -10.04
CA MET A 433 -18.04 5.84 -9.07
C MET A 433 -18.83 5.19 -7.94
N THR A 434 -18.67 3.88 -7.74
CA THR A 434 -19.45 3.14 -6.74
C THR A 434 -18.56 2.68 -5.61
N TYR A 435 -18.89 3.07 -4.38
CA TYR A 435 -18.24 2.59 -3.17
C TYR A 435 -19.03 1.43 -2.56
N CYS A 436 -18.34 0.33 -2.24
CA CYS A 436 -18.83 -0.74 -1.40
C CYS A 436 -18.42 -0.44 0.04
N LEU A 437 -19.40 -0.26 0.92
CA LEU A 437 -19.21 0.04 2.33
C LEU A 437 -19.30 -1.23 3.17
N GLU A 438 -18.69 -1.22 4.36
CA GLU A 438 -18.83 -2.32 5.33
C GLU A 438 -20.18 -2.27 6.04
N HIS A 439 -20.65 -1.06 6.35
CA HIS A 439 -21.95 -0.81 6.94
C HIS A 439 -22.75 0.15 6.05
N PRO A 440 -24.07 -0.05 5.91
CA PRO A 440 -24.90 0.83 5.12
C PRO A 440 -24.82 2.28 5.61
N SER A 441 -24.57 3.20 4.69
CA SER A 441 -24.73 4.64 4.93
C SER A 441 -25.93 5.13 4.14
N ARG A 442 -26.83 5.89 4.78
CA ARG A 442 -28.09 6.33 4.17
C ARG A 442 -28.90 5.17 3.55
N ASN A 443 -28.93 4.02 4.23
CA ASN A 443 -29.56 2.77 3.78
C ASN A 443 -28.98 2.17 2.48
N MET A 444 -27.77 2.57 2.07
CA MET A 444 -27.08 2.02 0.91
C MET A 444 -25.76 1.38 1.32
N LEU A 445 -25.57 0.12 0.93
CA LEU A 445 -24.28 -0.58 1.06
C LEU A 445 -23.38 -0.30 -0.15
N LEU A 446 -23.98 -0.22 -1.33
CA LEU A 446 -23.35 0.24 -2.57
C LEU A 446 -23.76 1.68 -2.79
N MET A 447 -22.82 2.60 -2.65
CA MET A 447 -23.05 4.04 -2.73
C MET A 447 -22.49 4.57 -4.07
N PRO A 448 -23.35 4.74 -5.09
CA PRO A 448 -22.94 5.36 -6.34
C PRO A 448 -22.85 6.88 -6.18
N VAL A 449 -21.79 7.47 -6.73
CA VAL A 449 -21.61 8.91 -6.88
C VAL A 449 -21.30 9.22 -8.35
N GLU A 450 -21.56 10.46 -8.75
CA GLU A 450 -21.17 10.92 -10.08
C GLU A 450 -19.63 10.94 -10.19
N PRO A 451 -19.06 10.47 -11.31
CA PRO A 451 -17.62 10.60 -11.54
C PRO A 451 -17.20 12.07 -11.56
N PHE A 452 -16.06 12.36 -10.97
CA PHE A 452 -15.50 13.71 -10.99
C PHE A 452 -15.04 14.08 -12.41
N GLU A 453 -15.10 15.38 -12.72
CA GLU A 453 -14.50 15.94 -13.94
C GLU A 453 -12.96 15.95 -13.87
N PRO A 454 -12.25 16.00 -15.01
CA PRO A 454 -10.80 16.14 -15.03
C PRO A 454 -10.31 17.32 -14.18
N ASN A 455 -9.39 17.06 -13.26
CA ASN A 455 -8.77 18.10 -12.47
C ASN A 455 -7.85 18.95 -13.38
N LYS A 456 -8.15 20.25 -13.51
CA LYS A 456 -7.37 21.20 -14.34
C LYS A 456 -5.92 21.35 -13.92
N SER A 457 -5.58 21.00 -12.69
CA SER A 457 -4.21 21.04 -12.18
C SER A 457 -3.50 19.69 -12.29
N CYS A 458 -4.17 18.60 -12.69
CA CYS A 458 -3.55 17.30 -12.81
C CYS A 458 -2.47 17.27 -13.90
N TYR A 459 -1.21 17.04 -13.51
CA TYR A 459 -0.06 16.99 -14.43
C TYR A 459 -0.06 15.83 -15.44
N VAL A 460 -1.01 14.89 -15.32
CA VAL A 460 -1.10 13.70 -16.16
C VAL A 460 -2.13 13.87 -17.27
N CYS A 461 -3.33 14.32 -16.92
CA CYS A 461 -4.43 14.44 -17.89
C CYS A 461 -4.81 15.89 -18.23
N SER A 462 -4.16 16.88 -17.61
CA SER A 462 -4.31 18.29 -17.94
C SER A 462 -3.11 18.80 -18.73
N GLU A 463 -3.35 19.80 -19.57
CA GLU A 463 -2.31 20.52 -20.32
C GLU A 463 -1.73 21.71 -19.52
N THR A 464 -2.29 22.00 -18.34
CA THR A 464 -1.83 23.11 -17.49
C THR A 464 -0.40 22.84 -16.98
N PRO A 465 0.56 23.75 -17.23
CA PRO A 465 1.90 23.62 -16.67
C PRO A 465 1.88 23.62 -15.14
N LEU A 466 2.70 22.76 -14.55
CA LEU A 466 3.03 22.79 -13.12
C LEU A 466 3.88 24.03 -12.81
N SER A 467 3.96 24.39 -11.53
CA SER A 467 4.84 25.47 -11.07
C SER A 467 5.72 24.97 -9.93
N LEU A 468 7.03 25.12 -10.08
CA LEU A 468 8.03 24.68 -9.11
C LEU A 468 8.78 25.89 -8.55
N GLU A 469 8.63 26.14 -7.26
CA GLU A 469 9.49 27.08 -6.54
C GLU A 469 10.80 26.39 -6.13
N ILE A 470 11.94 26.97 -6.50
CA ILE A 470 13.27 26.39 -6.28
C ILE A 470 14.35 27.48 -6.28
N ASN A 471 15.40 27.33 -5.50
CA ASN A 471 16.57 28.22 -5.59
C ASN A 471 17.48 27.77 -6.74
N THR A 472 17.36 28.41 -7.90
CA THR A 472 18.13 28.06 -9.12
C THR A 472 19.65 28.22 -8.98
N ASN A 473 20.11 28.96 -7.97
CA ASN A 473 21.53 29.24 -7.73
C ASN A 473 22.17 28.23 -6.76
N ARG A 474 21.36 27.43 -6.05
CA ARG A 474 21.83 26.44 -5.06
C ARG A 474 21.46 25.01 -5.41
N SER A 475 20.26 24.80 -5.94
CA SER A 475 19.77 23.47 -6.27
C SER A 475 20.44 22.94 -7.53
N LYS A 476 20.84 21.67 -7.50
CA LYS A 476 21.43 20.99 -8.64
C LYS A 476 20.37 20.37 -9.54
N LEU A 477 20.73 20.07 -10.79
CA LEU A 477 19.85 19.31 -11.69
C LEU A 477 19.53 17.92 -11.13
N LYS A 478 20.49 17.27 -10.44
CA LYS A 478 20.27 16.00 -9.73
C LYS A 478 19.11 16.05 -8.73
N ASP A 479 19.04 17.11 -7.92
CA ASP A 479 17.97 17.27 -6.94
C ASP A 479 16.59 17.37 -7.62
N LEU A 480 16.50 18.11 -8.74
CA LEU A 480 15.26 18.20 -9.52
C LEU A 480 14.84 16.84 -10.07
N VAL A 481 15.78 16.09 -10.66
CA VAL A 481 15.54 14.76 -11.22
C VAL A 481 15.07 13.79 -10.14
N GLU A 482 15.78 13.70 -9.02
CA GLU A 482 15.50 12.71 -7.98
C GLU A 482 14.26 13.08 -7.16
N LYS A 483 14.20 14.31 -6.64
CA LYS A 483 13.18 14.72 -5.66
C LYS A 483 11.85 15.13 -6.29
N ILE A 484 11.85 15.67 -7.51
CA ILE A 484 10.63 16.10 -8.19
C ILE A 484 10.24 15.10 -9.25
N VAL A 485 11.09 14.88 -10.24
CA VAL A 485 10.73 14.12 -11.45
C VAL A 485 10.50 12.63 -11.14
N LYS A 486 11.46 11.99 -10.48
CA LYS A 486 11.34 10.57 -10.09
C LYS A 486 10.42 10.41 -8.87
N ALA A 487 10.70 11.11 -7.77
CA ALA A 487 9.96 10.88 -6.52
C ALA A 487 8.52 11.42 -6.52
N LYS A 488 8.28 12.67 -6.95
CA LYS A 488 6.92 13.28 -6.90
C LYS A 488 6.07 12.98 -8.13
N LEU A 489 6.64 13.04 -9.34
CA LEU A 489 5.91 12.77 -10.59
C LEU A 489 5.89 11.27 -10.97
N GLY A 490 6.76 10.46 -10.35
CA GLY A 490 6.80 9.01 -10.61
C GLY A 490 7.27 8.66 -12.01
N MET A 491 8.15 9.48 -12.61
CA MET A 491 8.79 9.16 -13.89
C MET A 491 9.93 8.16 -13.70
N SER A 492 10.01 7.17 -14.59
CA SER A 492 11.01 6.09 -14.55
C SER A 492 12.26 6.47 -15.34
N LEU A 493 12.07 6.89 -16.60
CA LEU A 493 13.13 7.25 -17.54
C LEU A 493 12.88 8.66 -18.10
N PRO A 494 13.09 9.71 -17.28
CA PRO A 494 12.76 11.06 -17.70
C PRO A 494 13.79 11.64 -18.67
N LEU A 495 13.27 12.42 -19.61
CA LEU A 495 13.96 13.31 -20.50
C LEU A 495 13.56 14.75 -20.15
N ILE A 496 14.53 15.63 -19.91
CA ILE A 496 14.31 17.02 -19.51
C ILE A 496 14.85 17.96 -20.57
N MET A 497 13.98 18.81 -21.12
CA MET A 497 14.32 19.83 -22.09
C MET A 497 14.08 21.24 -21.56
N ASN A 498 14.96 22.15 -21.95
CA ASN A 498 14.72 23.59 -21.89
C ASN A 498 14.63 24.12 -23.33
N ALA A 499 13.41 24.45 -23.76
CA ALA A 499 13.08 24.74 -25.15
C ALA A 499 13.54 23.63 -26.12
N SER A 500 14.65 23.84 -26.85
CA SER A 500 15.23 22.86 -27.78
C SER A 500 16.51 22.20 -27.25
N SER A 501 16.97 22.59 -26.06
CA SER A 501 18.17 22.03 -25.43
C SER A 501 17.79 20.85 -24.55
N LEU A 502 18.32 19.67 -24.87
CA LEU A 502 18.23 18.48 -24.03
C LEU A 502 19.22 18.59 -22.86
N LEU A 503 18.69 18.68 -21.64
CA LEU A 503 19.49 18.87 -20.42
C LEU A 503 19.90 17.55 -19.77
N TYR A 504 19.00 16.56 -19.82
CA TYR A 504 19.17 15.25 -19.20
C TYR A 504 18.27 14.22 -19.88
N GLU A 505 18.77 13.01 -20.04
CA GLU A 505 18.01 11.83 -20.48
C GLU A 505 18.45 10.64 -19.62
N ALA A 506 17.48 9.81 -19.21
CA ALA A 506 17.73 8.57 -18.49
C ALA A 506 17.40 7.36 -19.39
N GLY A 507 18.20 6.30 -19.31
CA GLY A 507 17.99 5.06 -20.07
C GLY A 507 19.15 4.73 -20.98
N ASP A 508 18.85 4.15 -22.14
CA ASP A 508 19.84 3.81 -23.18
C ASP A 508 20.27 5.09 -23.92
N VAL A 509 21.30 5.73 -23.39
CA VAL A 509 21.92 6.94 -23.93
C VAL A 509 23.27 6.57 -24.57
N GLU A 510 23.65 7.25 -25.65
CA GLU A 510 24.96 7.09 -26.28
C GLU A 510 26.10 7.45 -25.30
N ASP A 511 27.18 6.66 -25.29
CA ASP A 511 28.27 6.75 -24.29
C ASP A 511 28.89 8.16 -24.17
N ASP A 512 28.96 8.91 -25.27
CA ASP A 512 29.49 10.26 -25.30
C ASP A 512 28.54 11.30 -24.67
N MET A 513 27.24 11.05 -24.70
CA MET A 513 26.21 11.86 -24.07
C MET A 513 26.07 11.58 -22.56
N VAL A 514 26.35 10.35 -22.12
CA VAL A 514 26.32 9.97 -20.68
C VAL A 514 27.22 10.87 -19.85
N ALA A 515 28.47 11.07 -20.28
CA ALA A 515 29.43 11.92 -19.56
C ALA A 515 28.97 13.39 -19.47
N ILE A 516 28.25 13.87 -20.49
CA ILE A 516 27.69 15.23 -20.50
C ILE A 516 26.54 15.34 -19.49
N TYR A 517 25.64 14.35 -19.45
CA TYR A 517 24.52 14.34 -18.52
C TYR A 517 24.97 14.17 -17.06
N GLU A 518 25.95 13.31 -16.79
CA GLU A 518 26.57 13.19 -15.47
C GLU A 518 27.19 14.52 -15.01
N ALA A 519 27.90 15.21 -15.91
CA ALA A 519 28.45 16.54 -15.61
C ALA A 519 27.36 17.59 -15.39
N ASN A 520 26.22 17.50 -16.08
CA ASN A 520 25.09 18.43 -15.91
C ASN A 520 24.34 18.18 -14.60
N LEU A 521 24.21 16.92 -14.15
CA LEU A 521 23.54 16.57 -12.90
C LEU A 521 24.16 17.29 -11.68
N GLU A 522 25.48 17.47 -11.69
CA GLU A 522 26.22 18.12 -10.59
C GLU A 522 26.23 19.66 -10.63
N LYS A 523 25.80 20.27 -11.76
CA LYS A 523 25.71 21.73 -11.89
C LYS A 523 24.46 22.27 -11.23
N VAL A 524 24.55 23.50 -10.73
CA VAL A 524 23.37 24.27 -10.32
C VAL A 524 22.55 24.65 -11.55
N LEU A 525 21.23 24.78 -11.37
CA LEU A 525 20.28 25.01 -12.48
C LEU A 525 20.63 26.24 -13.34
N ALA A 526 21.10 27.32 -12.72
CA ALA A 526 21.51 28.54 -13.43
C ALA A 526 22.81 28.39 -14.26
N GLU A 527 23.64 27.38 -13.99
CA GLU A 527 24.94 27.14 -14.65
C GLU A 527 24.89 26.04 -15.72
N LEU A 528 23.70 25.50 -16.01
CA LEU A 528 23.50 24.51 -17.06
C LEU A 528 23.83 25.10 -18.45
N PRO A 529 24.20 24.27 -19.45
CA PRO A 529 24.48 24.72 -20.81
C PRO A 529 23.36 25.58 -21.41
N SER A 530 22.12 25.27 -21.06
CA SER A 530 20.96 26.13 -21.23
C SER A 530 20.46 26.54 -19.84
N PRO A 531 20.78 27.76 -19.36
CA PRO A 531 20.49 28.19 -18.00
C PRO A 531 19.01 28.08 -17.64
N VAL A 532 18.74 27.50 -16.47
CA VAL A 532 17.39 27.41 -15.90
C VAL A 532 17.28 28.43 -14.77
N THR A 533 16.52 29.50 -15.02
CA THR A 533 16.29 30.62 -14.10
C THR A 533 14.79 30.85 -13.84
N GLY A 534 14.45 31.79 -12.96
CA GLY A 534 13.05 32.16 -12.73
C GLY A 534 12.33 32.58 -14.02
N GLY A 535 11.17 31.97 -14.29
CA GLY A 535 10.41 32.10 -15.53
C GLY A 535 10.71 31.06 -16.61
N THR A 536 11.72 30.20 -16.40
CA THR A 536 12.04 29.12 -17.35
C THR A 536 10.94 28.07 -17.35
N MET A 537 10.54 27.59 -18.54
CA MET A 537 9.62 26.48 -18.69
C MET A 537 10.40 25.25 -19.13
N LEU A 538 10.40 24.22 -18.28
CA LEU A 538 10.97 22.91 -18.61
C LEU A 538 9.89 22.01 -19.17
N THR A 539 10.22 21.28 -20.23
CA THR A 539 9.41 20.17 -20.73
C THR A 539 10.03 18.87 -20.26
N ILE A 540 9.24 18.04 -19.60
CA ILE A 540 9.67 16.75 -19.07
C ILE A 540 8.83 15.66 -19.72
N GLU A 541 9.52 14.71 -20.33
CA GLU A 541 8.92 13.58 -21.03
C GLU A 541 9.42 12.27 -20.42
N ASP A 542 8.57 11.25 -20.39
CA ASP A 542 8.94 9.87 -20.09
C ASP A 542 8.31 9.00 -21.18
N TYR A 543 9.11 8.53 -22.13
CA TYR A 543 8.63 7.73 -23.26
C TYR A 543 8.13 6.37 -22.84
N GLN A 544 8.71 5.77 -21.78
CA GLN A 544 8.26 4.47 -21.28
C GLN A 544 6.84 4.57 -20.71
N GLN A 545 6.51 5.70 -20.09
CA GLN A 545 5.22 5.93 -19.46
C GLN A 545 4.26 6.77 -20.30
N GLU A 546 4.66 7.19 -21.50
CA GLU A 546 3.89 8.06 -22.41
C GLU A 546 3.36 9.31 -21.69
N LEU A 547 4.21 9.88 -20.83
CA LEU A 547 3.89 11.03 -19.99
C LEU A 547 4.69 12.25 -20.44
N LYS A 548 4.00 13.37 -20.59
CA LYS A 548 4.60 14.68 -20.86
C LYS A 548 3.99 15.73 -19.97
N CYS A 549 4.82 16.52 -19.30
CA CYS A 549 4.35 17.68 -18.54
C CYS A 549 5.32 18.87 -18.69
N ASN A 550 4.79 20.07 -18.47
CA ASN A 550 5.58 21.29 -18.45
C ASN A 550 5.67 21.81 -17.01
N ILE A 551 6.86 22.28 -16.59
CA ILE A 551 7.09 22.88 -15.28
C ILE A 551 7.63 24.30 -15.46
N ASN A 552 6.89 25.28 -14.92
CA ASN A 552 7.33 26.65 -14.78
C ASN A 552 8.21 26.80 -13.53
N ILE A 553 9.45 27.21 -13.72
CA ILE A 553 10.42 27.43 -12.65
C ILE A 553 10.23 28.82 -12.06
N ASN A 554 9.95 28.89 -10.77
CA ASN A 554 9.88 30.13 -10.01
C ASN A 554 11.08 30.19 -9.07
N HIS A 555 11.97 31.15 -9.29
CA HIS A 555 13.13 31.32 -8.42
C HIS A 555 12.69 31.85 -7.06
N ARG A 556 13.11 31.17 -5.98
CA ARG A 556 12.91 31.59 -4.59
C ARG A 556 14.21 31.43 -3.82
N GLU A 557 14.61 32.48 -3.11
CA GLU A 557 15.92 32.51 -2.43
C GLU A 557 15.92 31.68 -1.14
N GLU A 558 14.87 31.79 -0.32
CA GLU A 558 14.80 31.22 1.02
C GLU A 558 13.59 30.30 1.20
N PHE A 559 13.80 29.16 1.85
CA PHE A 559 12.80 28.16 2.19
C PHE A 559 12.75 27.97 3.71
N ASP A 560 11.58 27.63 4.22
CA ASP A 560 11.40 27.29 5.63
C ASP A 560 11.96 25.88 5.86
N GLU A 561 13.12 25.76 6.52
CA GLU A 561 13.83 24.48 6.67
C GLU A 561 12.99 23.41 7.41
N GLU A 562 12.03 23.82 8.26
CA GLU A 562 11.14 22.88 8.96
C GLU A 562 9.99 22.40 8.06
N LYS A 563 9.41 23.28 7.24
CA LYS A 563 8.26 22.94 6.40
C LYS A 563 8.63 22.44 5.01
N GLU A 564 9.76 22.90 4.49
CA GLU A 564 10.22 22.74 3.11
C GLU A 564 11.68 22.25 3.11
N PRO A 565 11.99 21.10 3.75
CA PRO A 565 13.37 20.64 3.97
C PRO A 565 14.13 20.38 2.66
N ASP A 566 13.41 20.08 1.58
CA ASP A 566 14.00 19.85 0.25
C ASP A 566 14.35 21.15 -0.50
N GLY A 567 13.90 22.31 -0.01
CA GLY A 567 14.04 23.60 -0.71
C GLY A 567 13.28 23.66 -2.04
N MET A 568 12.21 22.87 -2.20
CA MET A 568 11.45 22.73 -3.45
C MET A 568 9.96 22.56 -3.21
N VAL A 569 9.15 23.42 -3.80
CA VAL A 569 7.68 23.39 -3.67
C VAL A 569 7.04 23.27 -5.05
N LEU A 570 6.41 22.12 -5.30
CA LEU A 570 5.67 21.87 -6.53
C LEU A 570 4.18 22.19 -6.31
N SER A 571 3.67 23.13 -7.09
CA SER A 571 2.28 23.58 -7.11
C SER A 571 1.61 23.29 -8.45
N GLY A 572 0.28 23.27 -8.47
CA GLY A 572 -0.51 22.60 -9.51
C GLY A 572 -0.59 21.08 -9.28
N TRP A 573 0.37 20.50 -8.56
CA TRP A 573 0.24 19.16 -8.02
C TRP A 573 -0.61 19.17 -6.74
N THR A 574 -1.68 18.38 -6.68
CA THR A 574 -2.49 18.20 -5.47
C THR A 574 -1.77 17.22 -4.52
N GLN A 575 -1.27 17.70 -3.38
CA GLN A 575 -0.70 16.83 -2.33
C GLN A 575 -1.82 16.05 -1.60
N PRO A 576 -1.56 14.83 -1.09
CA PRO A 576 -2.47 14.22 -0.12
C PRO A 576 -2.52 15.12 1.13
N VAL A 577 -3.72 15.55 1.50
CA VAL A 577 -3.94 16.39 2.69
C VAL A 577 -3.43 15.64 3.92
N SER A 578 -2.42 16.18 4.59
CA SER A 578 -2.05 15.75 5.93
C SER A 578 -3.13 16.22 6.91
N THR A 579 -3.75 15.29 7.62
CA THR A 579 -4.59 15.62 8.79
C THR A 579 -3.73 16.36 9.81
N PRO A 580 -4.12 17.56 10.27
CA PRO A 580 -3.33 18.28 11.26
C PRO A 580 -3.31 17.53 12.58
N GLU A 581 -2.11 17.31 13.11
CA GLU A 581 -1.88 16.87 14.47
C GLU A 581 -2.50 17.90 15.44
N ASN A 582 -3.37 17.43 16.33
CA ASN A 582 -3.84 18.21 17.48
C ASN A 582 -2.64 18.59 18.34
N LYS A 583 -2.15 19.82 18.19
CA LYS A 583 -1.30 20.46 19.20
C LYS A 583 -2.20 21.16 20.20
N ASP A 584 -2.32 20.55 21.37
CA ASP A 584 -2.92 21.14 22.56
C ASP A 584 -2.30 22.50 22.89
N LYS A 585 -3.18 23.48 23.16
CA LYS A 585 -2.86 24.77 23.77
C LYS A 585 -2.59 24.58 25.27
N PRO A 586 -1.74 25.45 25.84
CA PRO A 586 -2.05 26.04 27.13
C PRO A 586 -2.26 27.56 27.03
N ILE A 587 -3.13 28.01 27.93
CA ILE A 587 -3.73 29.33 28.09
C ILE A 587 -2.72 30.36 28.61
N GLY A 588 -2.83 31.60 28.13
CA GLY A 588 -2.20 32.78 28.75
C GLY A 588 -2.87 34.08 28.29
N ASN A 589 -3.50 34.77 29.24
CA ASN A 589 -4.28 36.00 29.11
C ASN A 589 -3.56 37.17 28.41
N GLY A 590 -4.34 38.02 27.72
CA GLY A 590 -3.90 39.37 27.35
C GLY A 590 -4.87 40.07 26.40
N ALA A 591 -5.52 41.11 26.90
CA ALA A 591 -6.55 41.89 26.21
C ALA A 591 -6.03 42.65 24.98
N SER A 592 -6.90 42.91 23.99
CA SER A 592 -7.37 44.28 23.65
C SER A 592 -7.80 44.42 22.17
N THR A 593 -9.01 44.96 22.02
CA THR A 593 -9.46 46.01 21.08
C THR A 593 -9.49 45.77 19.55
N SER A 594 -10.74 45.68 19.03
CA SER A 594 -11.40 46.58 18.04
C SER A 594 -10.47 47.32 17.06
N ASP A 595 -10.67 47.29 15.74
CA ASP A 595 -11.73 47.91 14.90
C ASP A 595 -11.16 47.84 13.45
N ALA A 596 -11.85 47.92 12.30
CA ALA A 596 -13.21 48.25 11.92
C ALA A 596 -13.39 48.01 10.39
N THR A 597 -14.67 47.98 9.97
CA THR A 597 -15.27 48.49 8.71
C THR A 597 -14.93 47.82 7.36
N ILE A 598 -15.85 47.16 6.63
CA ILE A 598 -17.20 47.46 6.06
C ILE A 598 -17.15 48.19 4.70
N ALA A 599 -17.73 47.54 3.67
CA ALA A 599 -18.69 48.01 2.64
C ALA A 599 -18.42 47.29 1.30
N ALA A 600 -19.20 46.30 0.82
CA ALA A 600 -20.62 46.23 0.45
C ALA A 600 -20.98 46.94 -0.88
N THR A 601 -21.44 46.16 -1.87
CA THR A 601 -22.64 46.44 -2.68
C THR A 601 -23.21 45.13 -3.27
N GLU A 602 -24.54 45.07 -3.25
CA GLU A 602 -25.43 43.91 -3.38
C GLU A 602 -25.86 43.60 -4.83
N SER A 603 -26.27 42.36 -5.08
CA SER A 603 -27.60 42.06 -5.68
C SER A 603 -27.95 40.57 -5.56
N GLU A 604 -29.18 40.33 -5.12
CA GLU A 604 -29.80 39.08 -4.64
C GLU A 604 -30.18 38.06 -5.73
N LYS A 605 -30.12 36.75 -5.42
CA LYS A 605 -31.28 35.88 -5.07
C LYS A 605 -30.92 34.37 -5.03
N ASP A 606 -31.00 33.81 -3.82
CA ASP A 606 -31.63 32.55 -3.33
C ASP A 606 -31.61 31.27 -4.23
N ASP A 607 -31.36 30.05 -3.75
CA ASP A 607 -31.56 29.43 -2.42
C ASP A 607 -30.44 28.42 -2.09
N GLU A 608 -29.92 28.46 -0.86
CA GLU A 608 -29.07 27.43 -0.24
C GLU A 608 -29.62 27.09 1.16
N ILE A 609 -29.78 25.80 1.47
CA ILE A 609 -30.24 25.33 2.78
C ILE A 609 -29.01 25.10 3.68
N GLY A 610 -28.81 26.01 4.63
CA GLY A 610 -27.80 25.92 5.69
C GLY A 610 -28.29 25.18 6.93
N ILE A 611 -27.41 24.36 7.49
CA ILE A 611 -27.53 23.64 8.76
C ILE A 611 -27.26 24.63 9.91
N VAL A 612 -28.17 24.75 10.88
CA VAL A 612 -27.95 25.51 12.14
C VAL A 612 -28.24 24.63 13.36
N SER A 613 -27.27 24.61 14.27
CA SER A 613 -27.27 24.03 15.61
C SER A 613 -28.28 24.71 16.58
N PRO A 614 -28.83 24.00 17.59
CA PRO A 614 -29.93 24.51 18.41
C PRO A 614 -29.47 25.26 19.67
N LEU A 615 -30.00 26.47 19.88
CA LEU A 615 -30.06 27.16 21.17
C LEU A 615 -31.54 27.36 21.58
N LYS A 616 -31.90 26.79 22.75
CA LYS A 616 -33.15 26.96 23.53
C LYS A 616 -33.34 28.45 23.90
N LYS A 617 -34.51 29.08 24.09
CA LYS A 617 -35.87 28.70 24.54
C LYS A 617 -36.77 29.95 24.36
N ARG A 618 -38.06 29.81 24.02
CA ARG A 618 -39.11 30.80 24.37
C ARG A 618 -40.36 30.10 24.93
N LYS A 619 -40.92 30.74 25.97
CA LYS A 619 -42.07 30.37 26.81
C LYS A 619 -43.42 30.64 26.12
N LEU A 620 -44.49 30.03 26.63
CA LEU A 620 -45.84 30.58 26.87
C LEU A 620 -46.68 29.55 27.69
N PRO A 621 -47.82 29.89 28.34
CA PRO A 621 -47.91 29.92 29.81
C PRO A 621 -49.05 29.06 30.41
N ASP A 622 -49.28 29.30 31.70
CA ASP A 622 -50.49 29.07 32.52
C ASP A 622 -50.64 27.79 33.38
N ASP A 623 -50.28 28.00 34.66
CA ASP A 623 -51.19 28.13 35.81
C ASP A 623 -51.39 26.99 36.81
N SER A 624 -51.52 27.43 38.07
CA SER A 624 -51.99 26.77 39.31
C SER A 624 -51.05 25.91 40.19
N ASP A 625 -50.95 26.41 41.43
CA ASP A 625 -50.98 25.72 42.74
C ASP A 625 -49.71 25.22 43.48
N ILE A 626 -49.18 26.14 44.31
CA ILE A 626 -49.17 26.14 45.79
C ILE A 626 -48.57 24.93 46.57
N SER A 627 -47.45 25.26 47.25
CA SER A 627 -47.07 24.96 48.66
C SER A 627 -46.07 23.84 49.03
N LYS A 628 -44.98 24.32 49.66
CA LYS A 628 -44.32 23.91 50.93
C LYS A 628 -43.97 22.43 51.16
N ALA A 629 -42.66 22.12 51.27
CA ALA A 629 -41.92 22.07 52.55
C ALA A 629 -40.69 21.11 52.49
N ALA A 630 -39.54 21.67 52.90
CA ALA A 630 -38.49 21.15 53.79
C ALA A 630 -37.66 19.87 53.49
N ALA A 631 -36.36 20.07 53.75
CA ALA A 631 -35.36 19.18 54.36
C ALA A 631 -34.38 18.38 53.46
N GLU A 632 -33.19 18.98 53.30
CA GLU A 632 -31.84 18.45 53.56
C GLU A 632 -31.54 16.96 53.30
N THR A 633 -30.54 16.65 52.46
CA THR A 633 -29.19 16.25 52.92
C THR A 633 -28.16 16.24 51.77
N LYS A 634 -26.92 16.59 52.12
CA LYS A 634 -25.72 16.60 51.27
C LYS A 634 -25.31 15.18 50.82
N ASN A 635 -24.80 15.04 49.59
CA ASN A 635 -23.48 14.43 49.39
C ASN A 635 -22.94 14.66 47.96
N HIS A 636 -21.72 15.19 47.92
CA HIS A 636 -20.84 15.23 46.76
C HIS A 636 -20.47 13.82 46.30
N LYS A 637 -20.54 13.55 44.99
CA LYS A 637 -19.63 12.64 44.30
C LYS A 637 -19.25 13.22 42.94
N GLN A 638 -17.94 13.25 42.71
CA GLN A 638 -17.25 13.56 41.46
C GLN A 638 -17.76 12.68 40.32
N LEU A 639 -17.97 13.27 39.13
CA LEU A 639 -17.93 12.52 37.88
C LEU A 639 -16.46 12.40 37.44
N GLN A 640 -15.96 11.17 37.42
CA GLN A 640 -14.84 10.77 36.58
C GLN A 640 -15.38 10.54 35.16
N VAL A 641 -14.69 11.10 34.18
CA VAL A 641 -14.79 10.75 32.76
C VAL A 641 -13.89 9.55 32.57
N ILE A 642 -14.47 8.44 32.11
CA ILE A 642 -13.74 7.27 31.62
C ILE A 642 -13.90 7.29 30.11
N ASP A 643 -12.77 7.42 29.41
CA ASP A 643 -12.58 7.07 28.00
C ASP A 643 -12.49 5.54 27.94
N ASP A 644 -13.41 4.90 27.22
CA ASP A 644 -13.39 3.45 26.99
C ASP A 644 -12.77 3.16 25.62
N GLU A 645 -11.51 2.69 25.62
CA GLU A 645 -10.95 1.82 24.58
C GLU A 645 -10.98 0.37 25.09
N ASP A 646 -11.53 -0.52 24.24
CA ASP A 646 -11.40 -1.98 24.17
C ASP A 646 -11.17 -2.79 25.46
N ASP A 647 -12.24 -3.45 25.94
CA ASP A 647 -12.12 -4.65 26.77
C ASP A 647 -12.91 -5.83 26.16
N LEU A 648 -12.14 -6.88 25.85
CA LEU A 648 -12.56 -8.18 25.35
C LEU A 648 -13.08 -8.99 26.55
N VAL A 649 -14.40 -8.98 26.79
CA VAL A 649 -15.01 -9.81 27.83
C VAL A 649 -15.53 -11.12 27.23
N VAL A 650 -14.87 -12.21 27.60
CA VAL A 650 -15.35 -13.59 27.49
C VAL A 650 -16.67 -13.72 28.25
N LEU A 651 -17.77 -14.03 27.55
CA LEU A 651 -19.03 -14.40 28.18
C LEU A 651 -19.23 -15.91 28.06
N GLU A 652 -18.98 -16.61 29.18
CA GLU A 652 -19.53 -17.93 29.44
C GLU A 652 -21.06 -17.84 29.44
N GLY A 653 -21.69 -18.57 28.51
CA GLY A 653 -23.14 -18.71 28.47
C GLY A 653 -23.62 -19.66 29.55
N ASN A 654 -24.55 -19.20 30.38
CA ASN A 654 -25.44 -20.09 31.10
C ASN A 654 -26.90 -19.72 30.83
N LEU A 655 -27.62 -20.71 30.31
CA LEU A 655 -29.05 -20.74 30.05
C LEU A 655 -29.83 -20.70 31.38
N ASP A 656 -30.85 -19.87 31.47
CA ASP A 656 -32.23 -20.25 31.87
C ASP A 656 -33.05 -19.03 32.29
N GLY A 657 -34.34 -19.00 31.90
CA GLY A 657 -35.32 -18.17 32.61
C GLY A 657 -36.41 -17.52 31.78
N PHE A 658 -37.29 -18.33 31.19
CA PHE A 658 -38.57 -17.93 30.61
C PHE A 658 -39.48 -17.07 31.54
N LYS A 659 -40.33 -16.26 30.88
CA LYS A 659 -41.70 -15.80 31.29
C LYS A 659 -41.83 -14.59 32.24
N LYS A 660 -42.37 -13.48 31.70
CA LYS A 660 -43.81 -13.09 31.69
C LYS A 660 -44.05 -11.58 31.99
N ARG A 661 -44.70 -10.96 31.00
CA ARG A 661 -45.86 -10.04 31.06
C ARG A 661 -45.76 -8.64 31.70
N ARG A 662 -46.07 -7.66 30.83
CA ARG A 662 -47.02 -6.52 30.96
C ARG A 662 -46.97 -5.71 32.25
N LEU A 663 -46.59 -4.45 32.12
CA LEU A 663 -47.52 -3.33 31.85
C LEU A 663 -46.82 -2.27 31.00
#